data_AF-A0AAW3FHQ6-F1
#
_entry.id   AF-A0AAW3FHQ6-F1
#
_cell.length_a   1.000
_cell.length_b   1.000
_cell.length_c   1.000
_cell.angle_alpha   90.00
_cell.angle_beta   90.00
_cell.angle_gamma   90.00
#
_symmetry.space_group_name_H-M   'P 1'
#
loop_
_entity.id
_entity.type
_entity.pdbx_description
1 polymer ?
#
loop_
_entity_poly.entity_id
_entity_poly.type
_entity_poly.pdbx_seq_one_letter_code
_entity_poly.pdbx_strand_id
1 'polypeptide(L)'
;MDRQVFQTDSRQRWNRFKWTLRVLITIAILLGVVFLAMFALEGSPQMPFRHDYRSVVSASEPLLKDNKRAEVYKSFRDFFKEQKMHSNYAKVAARQHRFVGHTDNVTQKYIKEWTDPRMGIRSAWYVNWDKHAYISLKNNLKNLNMVLPEWYFINPKTDRIEARIDQRALKLMRRAHIPVLPMLTNNYNSAFRPEAIGRIMRDSTKRMGMINELVTACKRNGFAGINLDLEELNINDNALLVTLVKDFARVFHANGLYVTQAVAPFNEDYDMQELAKYDDYLFLMAYDEHNAGSQAGPVSSQRWVEKATDWAAKNVPNDKIVLGMATYGYNWAQGQGGTTMSFDQTMATALNAGAKVNFNDDTYNLNFSYQDEDDGTLHQVFFPDAVTTFNIMRFGATYHLAGFGLWRLGTEDRRIWKYYGKDLSWESAARMPIVKIMQLSGTDDVNFVGSGEVLNVTSEPHAGRIGIVLDKDNQLIIEERYLSLPATYTVQRLGKCKEKQLVLTFDDGPDSRWTPKVLSILKHYKVPAAFFMVGLQIEKNIPIVKDVFNQGCTIGNHTFTHHNMIENSDRRSFAELKLTRMLIESITGQSTILFRAPYNADADPTDHEEIWPMIIASRRNYLFVGESIDPNDWQQGVTADQIYKRVLDGVHQEYGHIILLHDAGGDTREPTVTALPRIIETLQREGYQFISLEKYLGMSRQTLMPPIKKGKEYYAMQANLSLAELIYHISDFLTALFLVFLVLGFMRLVFMYVLMIREKRAENRRNYAPIDPLTAPAVSIIVPAYNEEVNIVRTISNLKEQDYPSLKIYLVDDGSKDNTLQRVREVFENDDKVVIISKKNGGKASALNYGIAACSTDYIVCVDADTQLYKDAVSKLMKHFIADKTGKLGAVAGNVKVGNQRNMLTYWQAIEYTTSQNFDRMAYSNINAITVIPGAIGAFRKDVLEAVGGFTTDTLAEDCDLTMSINEHGYLIENENYAVAMTEAPESLRQFIKQRIRWCFGVMQTFWKHRASLFAPSKGGFGMWAMPNMLIFQYIIPTFSPIADVLMLFGLFSGNASQIFIYYLIFLLVDASVSIMAYIFEHESLWVLLWIIPQRFFYRWIMYYVLFKSYLKAIKGELQTWGVLKRTGHVKGAQTIS
;
A
#
# COMPACT_ATOMS: atom_id res chain seq x y z
N MET A 1 12.42 -63.78 19.34
CA MET A 1 11.40 -62.73 19.58
C MET A 1 10.62 -62.56 18.28
N ASP A 2 9.33 -62.87 18.27
CA ASP A 2 8.52 -63.02 17.03
C ASP A 2 7.77 -61.73 16.62
N ARG A 3 8.22 -60.55 17.04
CA ARG A 3 7.54 -59.28 16.78
C ARG A 3 8.48 -58.23 16.22
N GLN A 4 8.06 -57.57 15.15
CA GLN A 4 8.79 -56.44 14.57
C GLN A 4 8.73 -55.20 15.48
N VAL A 5 9.74 -54.35 15.38
CA VAL A 5 9.75 -53.04 16.06
C VAL A 5 8.53 -52.22 15.62
N PHE A 6 7.83 -51.60 16.57
CA PHE A 6 6.52 -50.93 16.45
C PHE A 6 5.28 -51.81 16.30
N GLN A 7 5.40 -53.13 16.10
CA GLN A 7 4.26 -54.03 16.02
C GLN A 7 3.50 -54.05 17.35
N THR A 8 2.17 -53.90 17.30
CA THR A 8 1.32 -54.01 18.48
C THR A 8 -0.04 -54.59 18.12
N ASP A 9 -0.60 -55.39 19.02
CA ASP A 9 -1.97 -55.93 18.88
C ASP A 9 -3.03 -54.92 19.37
N SER A 10 -2.60 -53.83 20.02
CA SER A 10 -3.46 -52.83 20.63
C SER A 10 -3.72 -51.63 19.71
N ARG A 11 -5.01 -51.27 19.55
CA ARG A 11 -5.41 -50.05 18.81
C ARG A 11 -5.26 -48.76 19.63
N GLN A 12 -4.78 -48.82 20.87
CA GLN A 12 -4.72 -47.65 21.76
C GLN A 12 -3.87 -46.51 21.18
N ARG A 13 -2.68 -46.82 20.64
CA ARG A 13 -1.78 -45.80 20.05
C ARG A 13 -2.44 -45.06 18.88
N TRP A 14 -3.10 -45.80 17.99
CA TRP A 14 -3.86 -45.24 16.86
C TRP A 14 -5.08 -44.42 17.31
N ASN A 15 -5.80 -44.89 18.34
CA ASN A 15 -6.95 -44.16 18.86
C ASN A 15 -6.55 -42.85 19.55
N ARG A 16 -5.46 -42.84 20.32
CA ARG A 16 -4.90 -41.60 20.91
C ARG A 16 -4.50 -40.59 19.83
N PHE A 17 -3.82 -41.06 18.78
CA PHE A 17 -3.47 -40.20 17.64
C PHE A 17 -4.70 -39.59 16.96
N LYS A 18 -5.71 -40.41 16.63
CA LYS A 18 -6.96 -39.91 16.01
C LYS A 18 -7.67 -38.88 16.89
N TRP A 19 -7.78 -39.12 18.20
CA TRP A 19 -8.44 -38.18 19.11
C TRP A 19 -7.66 -36.89 19.25
N THR A 20 -6.33 -36.96 19.35
CA THR A 20 -5.46 -35.77 19.38
C THR A 20 -5.63 -34.94 18.10
N LEU A 21 -5.58 -35.59 16.93
CA LEU A 21 -5.76 -34.91 15.65
C LEU A 21 -7.16 -34.28 15.51
N ARG A 22 -8.22 -34.99 15.95
CA ARG A 22 -9.59 -34.45 15.95
C ARG A 22 -9.70 -33.21 16.82
N VAL A 23 -9.13 -33.23 18.04
CA VAL A 23 -9.13 -32.06 18.94
C VAL A 23 -8.44 -30.87 18.28
N LEU A 24 -7.25 -31.07 17.69
CA LEU A 24 -6.53 -30.01 16.99
C LEU A 24 -7.33 -29.44 15.81
N ILE A 25 -7.95 -30.28 14.99
CA ILE A 25 -8.78 -29.85 13.86
C ILE A 25 -10.02 -29.10 14.36
N THR A 26 -10.69 -29.58 15.41
CA THR A 26 -11.86 -28.91 15.99
C THR A 26 -11.51 -27.53 16.54
N ILE A 27 -10.37 -27.38 17.22
CA ILE A 27 -9.88 -26.08 17.69
C ILE A 27 -9.64 -25.15 16.49
N ALA A 28 -8.96 -25.61 15.44
CA ALA A 28 -8.72 -24.81 14.24
C ALA A 28 -10.02 -24.36 13.55
N ILE A 29 -11.02 -25.25 13.44
CA ILE A 29 -12.34 -24.91 12.88
C ILE A 29 -13.06 -23.88 13.75
N LEU A 30 -13.07 -24.06 15.07
CA LEU A 30 -13.71 -23.11 15.99
C LEU A 30 -13.07 -21.72 15.89
N LEU A 31 -11.73 -21.63 15.83
CA LEU A 31 -11.02 -20.37 15.62
C LEU A 31 -11.40 -19.71 14.29
N GLY A 32 -11.53 -20.51 13.21
CA GLY A 32 -12.00 -20.01 11.90
C GLY A 32 -13.45 -19.51 11.91
N VAL A 33 -14.35 -20.20 12.61
CA VAL A 33 -15.76 -19.79 12.73
C VAL A 33 -15.90 -18.51 13.58
N VAL A 34 -15.14 -18.39 14.67
CA VAL A 34 -15.11 -17.16 15.49
C VAL A 34 -14.62 -15.97 14.65
N PHE A 35 -13.54 -16.16 13.88
CA PHE A 35 -13.03 -15.13 12.97
C PHE A 35 -14.08 -14.66 11.96
N LEU A 36 -14.80 -15.59 11.30
CA LEU A 36 -15.86 -15.27 10.34
C LEU A 36 -17.09 -14.60 10.97
N ALA A 37 -17.55 -15.10 12.12
CA ALA A 37 -18.70 -14.54 12.83
C ALA A 37 -18.43 -13.08 13.30
N MET A 38 -17.19 -12.76 13.64
CA MET A 38 -16.80 -11.41 14.08
C MET A 38 -16.62 -10.42 12.94
N PHE A 39 -16.31 -10.88 11.72
CA PHE A 39 -16.40 -10.02 10.55
C PHE A 39 -17.84 -9.53 10.33
N ALA A 40 -18.81 -10.36 10.70
CA ALA A 40 -20.25 -10.14 10.51
C ALA A 40 -20.96 -9.42 11.68
N LEU A 41 -20.42 -9.42 12.91
CA LEU A 41 -21.06 -8.78 14.06
C LEU A 41 -20.66 -7.29 14.14
N GLU A 42 -21.63 -6.42 13.84
CA GLU A 42 -21.51 -4.97 13.79
C GLU A 42 -21.88 -4.30 15.12
N GLY A 43 -21.03 -3.37 15.55
CA GLY A 43 -21.37 -2.34 16.54
C GLY A 43 -20.29 -1.26 16.53
N SER A 44 -20.52 -0.14 15.87
CA SER A 44 -19.75 1.08 16.18
C SER A 44 -20.48 1.79 17.31
N PRO A 45 -19.77 2.29 18.34
CA PRO A 45 -20.40 3.08 19.39
C PRO A 45 -21.13 4.28 18.75
N GLN A 46 -22.38 4.51 19.16
CA GLN A 46 -23.10 5.73 18.82
C GLN A 46 -22.43 6.91 19.53
N MET A 47 -22.07 7.94 18.75
CA MET A 47 -21.53 9.18 19.28
C MET A 47 -22.64 10.10 19.81
N PRO A 48 -22.39 10.86 20.89
CA PRO A 48 -23.33 11.82 21.46
C PRO A 48 -23.33 13.21 20.77
N PHE A 49 -22.56 13.40 19.68
CA PHE A 49 -22.31 14.73 19.12
C PHE A 49 -23.18 15.04 17.89
N ARG A 50 -24.39 15.50 18.14
CA ARG A 50 -25.04 16.52 17.30
C ARG A 50 -25.32 17.71 18.20
N HIS A 51 -24.59 18.79 18.00
CA HIS A 51 -25.03 20.09 18.48
C HIS A 51 -25.65 20.78 17.28
N ASP A 52 -26.97 21.00 17.38
CA ASP A 52 -27.63 22.01 16.57
C ASP A 52 -27.17 23.35 17.15
N TYR A 53 -26.48 24.14 16.34
CA TYR A 53 -26.04 25.48 16.73
C TYR A 53 -26.84 26.48 15.91
N ARG A 54 -27.44 27.45 16.61
CA ARG A 54 -28.10 28.68 16.14
C ARG A 54 -29.61 28.62 16.03
N SER A 55 -30.25 29.52 16.79
CA SER A 55 -31.68 29.82 16.73
C SER A 55 -32.01 30.91 15.70
N VAL A 56 -33.05 30.68 14.91
CA VAL A 56 -33.57 31.61 13.89
C VAL A 56 -34.24 32.81 14.56
N VAL A 57 -33.83 34.03 14.21
CA VAL A 57 -34.50 35.28 14.61
C VAL A 57 -35.04 35.98 13.37
N SER A 58 -36.35 36.25 13.34
CA SER A 58 -36.96 37.07 12.29
C SER A 58 -36.76 38.55 12.61
N ALA A 59 -35.65 39.15 12.16
CA ALA A 59 -35.51 40.60 12.16
C ALA A 59 -36.17 41.16 10.88
N SER A 60 -37.32 41.83 11.02
CA SER A 60 -38.07 42.41 9.91
C SER A 60 -37.62 43.83 9.53
N GLU A 61 -36.65 44.42 10.23
CA GLU A 61 -36.11 45.75 9.91
C GLU A 61 -34.58 45.80 10.07
N PRO A 62 -33.86 46.54 9.18
CA PRO A 62 -32.42 46.79 9.32
C PRO A 62 -32.10 47.51 10.63
N LEU A 63 -31.03 47.09 11.30
CA LEU A 63 -30.72 47.43 12.70
C LEU A 63 -30.29 48.88 12.97
N LEU A 64 -30.31 49.79 11.99
CA LEU A 64 -29.82 51.16 12.17
C LEU A 64 -30.73 52.18 11.46
N LYS A 65 -31.23 53.15 12.23
CA LYS A 65 -32.00 54.31 11.73
C LYS A 65 -31.08 55.40 11.19
N ASP A 66 -31.58 56.00 10.10
CA ASP A 66 -31.15 57.23 9.40
C ASP A 66 -29.77 57.22 8.75
N ASN A 67 -29.78 57.20 7.41
CA ASN A 67 -28.75 57.85 6.62
C ASN A 67 -29.37 58.67 5.47
N LYS A 68 -28.85 59.89 5.26
CA LYS A 68 -29.32 60.94 4.33
C LYS A 68 -29.11 60.63 2.83
N ARG A 69 -29.08 59.36 2.41
CA ARG A 69 -28.90 58.97 0.99
C ARG A 69 -29.83 57.86 0.48
N ALA A 70 -30.71 57.31 1.32
CA ALA A 70 -31.73 56.36 0.87
C ALA A 70 -32.93 57.11 0.26
N GLU A 71 -32.81 57.53 -1.01
CA GLU A 71 -33.98 57.95 -1.79
C GLU A 71 -34.85 56.72 -2.07
N VAL A 72 -36.10 56.74 -1.58
CA VAL A 72 -37.11 55.73 -1.92
C VAL A 72 -37.53 55.94 -3.37
N TYR A 73 -37.10 55.05 -4.27
CA TYR A 73 -37.40 55.11 -5.70
C TYR A 73 -38.80 54.54 -6.03
N LYS A 74 -39.48 55.11 -7.04
CA LYS A 74 -40.82 54.68 -7.48
C LYS A 74 -40.81 53.27 -8.11
N SER A 75 -41.99 52.64 -8.18
CA SER A 75 -42.14 51.20 -8.46
C SER A 75 -41.84 50.75 -9.89
N PHE A 76 -41.38 49.49 -9.99
CA PHE A 76 -41.08 48.72 -11.20
C PHE A 76 -42.19 48.70 -12.28
N ARG A 77 -43.45 48.96 -11.91
CA ARG A 77 -44.57 49.00 -12.86
C ARG A 77 -44.62 50.24 -13.75
N ASP A 78 -43.89 51.31 -13.42
CA ASP A 78 -43.95 52.56 -14.19
C ASP A 78 -43.01 52.52 -15.42
N PHE A 79 -41.87 51.82 -15.35
CA PHE A 79 -40.90 51.74 -16.46
C PHE A 79 -41.49 51.07 -17.72
N PHE A 80 -42.15 49.92 -17.57
CA PHE A 80 -42.82 49.24 -18.68
C PHE A 80 -44.10 49.94 -19.16
N LYS A 81 -44.72 50.78 -18.32
CA LYS A 81 -45.86 51.62 -18.71
C LYS A 81 -45.47 52.87 -19.47
N GLU A 82 -44.30 53.45 -19.18
CA GLU A 82 -43.86 54.69 -19.83
C GLU A 82 -43.23 54.46 -21.22
N GLN A 83 -42.69 53.25 -21.50
CA GLN A 83 -42.01 52.90 -22.77
C GLN A 83 -41.02 53.97 -23.30
N LYS A 84 -40.51 54.83 -22.42
CA LYS A 84 -39.59 55.91 -22.80
C LYS A 84 -38.17 55.43 -22.59
N MET A 85 -37.51 55.02 -23.68
CA MET A 85 -36.05 55.03 -23.70
C MET A 85 -35.60 56.48 -23.46
N HIS A 86 -34.99 56.75 -22.31
CA HIS A 86 -34.36 58.03 -22.02
C HIS A 86 -32.99 58.15 -22.70
N SER A 87 -32.87 57.78 -23.98
CA SER A 87 -31.63 57.97 -24.73
C SER A 87 -31.70 59.25 -25.57
N ASN A 88 -31.19 60.38 -25.04
CA ASN A 88 -30.94 61.56 -25.88
C ASN A 88 -29.78 61.32 -26.87
N TYR A 89 -28.95 60.29 -26.67
CA TYR A 89 -27.73 60.03 -27.42
C TYR A 89 -27.83 59.04 -28.59
N ALA A 90 -28.93 58.30 -28.74
CA ALA A 90 -29.11 57.38 -29.87
C ALA A 90 -29.04 58.07 -31.25
N LYS A 91 -29.37 59.36 -31.32
CA LYS A 91 -29.25 60.18 -32.55
C LYS A 91 -27.82 60.66 -32.83
N VAL A 92 -26.92 60.65 -31.85
CA VAL A 92 -25.52 61.11 -31.99
C VAL A 92 -24.57 59.95 -32.34
N ALA A 93 -24.88 58.73 -31.89
CA ALA A 93 -24.07 57.52 -32.10
C ALA A 93 -23.87 57.13 -33.58
N ALA A 94 -24.77 57.52 -34.49
CA ALA A 94 -24.70 57.18 -35.91
C ALA A 94 -23.52 57.81 -36.69
N ARG A 95 -22.67 58.64 -36.07
CA ARG A 95 -21.61 59.41 -36.76
C ARG A 95 -20.17 59.19 -36.28
N GLN A 96 -19.90 58.31 -35.31
CA GLN A 96 -18.53 58.05 -34.84
C GLN A 96 -18.10 56.62 -35.20
N HIS A 97 -17.00 56.49 -35.94
CA HIS A 97 -16.34 55.21 -36.18
C HIS A 97 -15.84 54.65 -34.83
N ARG A 98 -16.35 53.48 -34.42
CA ARG A 98 -15.79 52.74 -33.27
C ARG A 98 -14.44 52.17 -33.64
N PHE A 99 -13.52 52.19 -32.68
CA PHE A 99 -12.25 51.50 -32.81
C PHE A 99 -12.49 49.98 -32.94
N VAL A 100 -11.79 49.36 -33.88
CA VAL A 100 -11.79 47.91 -34.07
C VAL A 100 -10.35 47.43 -33.90
N GLY A 101 -10.12 46.66 -32.84
CA GLY A 101 -8.79 46.16 -32.50
C GLY A 101 -8.26 45.16 -33.53
N HIS A 102 -6.94 45.04 -33.59
CA HIS A 102 -6.24 44.10 -34.49
C HIS A 102 -5.67 42.94 -33.67
N THR A 103 -6.41 41.83 -33.61
CA THR A 103 -6.00 40.55 -33.01
C THR A 103 -5.98 39.41 -34.06
N ASP A 104 -5.55 38.21 -33.68
CA ASP A 104 -5.56 37.03 -34.55
C ASP A 104 -6.97 36.61 -34.99
N ASN A 105 -7.06 35.85 -36.08
CA ASN A 105 -8.34 35.47 -36.70
C ASN A 105 -9.32 34.74 -35.77
N VAL A 106 -8.83 34.02 -34.75
CA VAL A 106 -9.69 33.30 -33.80
C VAL A 106 -10.24 34.27 -32.76
N THR A 107 -9.40 35.14 -32.22
CA THR A 107 -9.80 36.20 -31.29
C THR A 107 -10.79 37.19 -31.94
N GLN A 108 -10.63 37.49 -33.23
CA GLN A 108 -11.55 38.34 -34.01
C GLN A 108 -12.98 37.82 -34.05
N LYS A 109 -13.21 36.51 -33.87
CA LYS A 109 -14.57 35.96 -33.76
C LYS A 109 -15.29 36.53 -32.53
N TYR A 110 -14.64 36.53 -31.37
CA TYR A 110 -15.22 37.03 -30.12
C TYR A 110 -15.43 38.55 -30.17
N ILE A 111 -14.50 39.29 -30.77
CA ILE A 111 -14.63 40.74 -30.94
C ILE A 111 -15.85 41.10 -31.81
N LYS A 112 -16.16 40.30 -32.85
CA LYS A 112 -17.38 40.50 -33.66
C LYS A 112 -18.65 40.36 -32.83
N GLU A 113 -18.68 39.44 -31.86
CA GLU A 113 -19.82 39.25 -30.96
C GLU A 113 -20.09 40.47 -30.07
N TRP A 114 -19.06 41.25 -29.72
CA TRP A 114 -19.20 42.47 -28.88
C TRP A 114 -20.04 43.56 -29.53
N THR A 115 -20.20 43.52 -30.84
CA THR A 115 -21.03 44.47 -31.60
C THR A 115 -22.37 43.88 -32.04
N ASP A 116 -22.62 42.59 -31.80
CA ASP A 116 -23.92 41.97 -32.08
C ASP A 116 -24.91 42.37 -30.98
N PRO A 117 -26.01 43.08 -31.29
CA PRO A 117 -26.98 43.53 -30.30
C PRO A 117 -27.75 42.40 -29.59
N ARG A 118 -27.66 41.15 -30.09
CA ARG A 118 -28.25 39.96 -29.44
C ARG A 118 -27.29 39.27 -28.48
N MET A 119 -25.99 39.36 -28.75
CA MET A 119 -24.96 38.78 -27.90
C MET A 119 -24.31 39.87 -27.07
N GLY A 120 -23.43 40.70 -27.65
CA GLY A 120 -22.67 41.72 -26.92
C GLY A 120 -21.57 41.11 -26.06
N ILE A 121 -20.96 41.94 -25.21
CA ILE A 121 -19.90 41.53 -24.28
C ILE A 121 -20.48 40.63 -23.18
N ARG A 122 -19.77 39.53 -22.89
CA ARG A 122 -19.98 38.60 -21.77
C ARG A 122 -18.64 38.44 -21.07
N SER A 123 -18.45 39.26 -20.04
CA SER A 123 -17.18 39.44 -19.37
C SER A 123 -17.24 39.01 -17.91
N ALA A 124 -16.09 38.68 -17.33
CA ALA A 124 -16.00 38.46 -15.90
C ALA A 124 -14.61 38.86 -15.41
N TRP A 125 -14.57 39.39 -14.20
CA TRP A 125 -13.30 39.72 -13.54
C TRP A 125 -12.69 38.48 -12.89
N TYR A 126 -11.39 38.33 -13.06
CA TYR A 126 -10.59 37.24 -12.51
C TYR A 126 -9.55 37.80 -11.54
N VAL A 127 -9.44 37.20 -10.35
CA VAL A 127 -8.47 37.62 -9.33
C VAL A 127 -7.59 36.44 -8.93
N ASN A 128 -6.34 36.72 -8.56
CA ASN A 128 -5.38 35.67 -8.21
C ASN A 128 -5.53 35.19 -6.76
N TRP A 129 -6.03 36.05 -5.88
CA TRP A 129 -6.09 35.82 -4.44
C TRP A 129 -7.25 34.91 -4.01
N ASP A 130 -8.18 34.61 -4.92
CA ASP A 130 -9.24 33.65 -4.69
C ASP A 130 -9.04 32.39 -5.54
N LYS A 131 -8.82 31.25 -4.87
CA LYS A 131 -8.66 29.95 -5.50
C LYS A 131 -9.88 29.51 -6.32
N HIS A 132 -11.09 29.88 -5.89
CA HIS A 132 -12.34 29.54 -6.60
C HIS A 132 -12.47 30.29 -7.93
N ALA A 133 -11.79 31.44 -8.10
CA ALA A 133 -11.79 32.19 -9.35
C ALA A 133 -11.21 31.37 -10.51
N TYR A 134 -10.14 30.59 -10.28
CA TYR A 134 -9.54 29.75 -11.31
C TYR A 134 -10.44 28.56 -11.67
N ILE A 135 -11.09 27.96 -10.67
CA ILE A 135 -12.01 26.83 -10.87
C ILE A 135 -13.23 27.30 -11.68
N SER A 136 -13.83 28.43 -11.30
CA SER A 136 -14.95 29.02 -12.05
C SER A 136 -14.53 29.38 -13.47
N LEU A 137 -13.37 30.02 -13.66
CA LEU A 137 -12.82 30.32 -14.99
C LEU A 137 -12.71 29.06 -15.85
N LYS A 138 -12.10 27.98 -15.32
CA LYS A 138 -11.92 26.71 -16.04
C LYS A 138 -13.25 26.08 -16.46
N ASN A 139 -14.24 26.10 -15.58
CA ASN A 139 -15.52 25.44 -15.82
C ASN A 139 -16.43 26.25 -16.75
N ASN A 140 -16.31 27.58 -16.74
CA ASN A 140 -17.28 28.48 -17.34
C ASN A 140 -16.74 29.33 -18.50
N LEU A 141 -15.45 29.16 -18.89
CA LEU A 141 -14.81 29.92 -19.96
C LEU A 141 -15.61 29.97 -21.27
N LYS A 142 -16.31 28.88 -21.60
CA LYS A 142 -17.15 28.76 -22.80
C LYS A 142 -18.34 29.73 -22.85
N ASN A 143 -18.73 30.31 -21.72
CA ASN A 143 -19.84 31.25 -21.60
C ASN A 143 -19.36 32.72 -21.62
N LEU A 144 -18.05 32.94 -21.74
CA LEU A 144 -17.42 34.26 -21.76
C LEU A 144 -16.87 34.55 -23.16
N ASN A 145 -16.85 35.82 -23.54
CA ASN A 145 -16.16 36.31 -24.74
C ASN A 145 -15.17 37.46 -24.44
N MET A 146 -14.93 37.73 -23.15
CA MET A 146 -13.91 38.65 -22.65
C MET A 146 -13.55 38.26 -21.20
N VAL A 147 -12.29 38.35 -20.80
CA VAL A 147 -11.86 38.15 -19.40
C VAL A 147 -11.05 39.35 -18.92
N LEU A 148 -11.34 39.80 -17.70
CA LEU A 148 -10.75 41.00 -17.07
C LEU A 148 -9.91 40.62 -15.84
N PRO A 149 -8.67 40.15 -16.00
CA PRO A 149 -7.86 39.73 -14.86
C PRO A 149 -7.19 40.91 -14.13
N GLU A 150 -7.28 40.92 -12.79
CA GLU A 150 -6.60 41.88 -11.91
C GLU A 150 -5.08 41.57 -11.82
N TRP A 151 -4.31 42.07 -12.79
CA TRP A 151 -2.89 41.73 -12.93
C TRP A 151 -1.92 42.90 -12.90
N TYR A 152 -2.38 44.13 -13.09
CA TYR A 152 -1.49 45.30 -13.08
C TYR A 152 -1.88 46.26 -11.96
N PHE A 153 -0.93 46.48 -11.05
CA PHE A 153 -1.12 47.26 -9.84
C PHE A 153 -0.21 48.48 -9.86
N ILE A 154 -0.73 49.66 -9.48
CA ILE A 154 0.08 50.87 -9.37
C ILE A 154 0.75 50.89 -8.00
N ASN A 155 2.09 50.80 -7.97
CA ASN A 155 2.83 50.81 -6.71
C ASN A 155 2.86 52.24 -6.11
N PRO A 156 2.33 52.45 -4.88
CA PRO A 156 2.18 53.77 -4.30
C PRO A 156 3.51 54.45 -3.94
N LYS A 157 4.61 53.69 -3.83
CA LYS A 157 5.94 54.19 -3.47
C LYS A 157 6.80 54.54 -4.69
N THR A 158 6.68 53.77 -5.76
CA THR A 158 7.59 53.88 -6.92
C THR A 158 6.97 54.56 -8.14
N ASP A 159 5.65 54.78 -8.16
CA ASP A 159 4.90 55.25 -9.33
C ASP A 159 5.05 54.33 -10.55
N ARG A 160 5.37 53.05 -10.33
CA ARG A 160 5.57 52.02 -11.37
C ARG A 160 4.49 50.95 -11.30
N ILE A 161 4.34 50.22 -12.40
CA ILE A 161 3.41 49.11 -12.50
C ILE A 161 4.06 47.86 -11.90
N GLU A 162 3.30 47.15 -11.09
CA GLU A 162 3.64 45.84 -10.56
C GLU A 162 2.73 44.79 -11.23
N ALA A 163 3.33 43.87 -11.98
CA ALA A 163 2.61 42.82 -12.69
C ALA A 163 2.52 41.55 -11.82
N ARG A 164 1.30 41.13 -11.51
CA ARG A 164 1.00 39.88 -10.76
C ARG A 164 0.19 38.95 -11.65
N ILE A 165 0.81 38.30 -12.62
CA ILE A 165 0.11 37.46 -13.61
C ILE A 165 0.05 36.00 -13.14
N ASP A 166 -1.15 35.42 -12.96
CA ASP A 166 -1.31 33.97 -12.79
C ASP A 166 -1.06 33.25 -14.13
N GLN A 167 0.08 32.56 -14.22
CA GLN A 167 0.50 31.85 -15.43
C GLN A 167 -0.41 30.68 -15.79
N ARG A 168 -1.07 30.03 -14.81
CA ARG A 168 -2.02 28.93 -15.06
C ARG A 168 -3.25 29.46 -15.76
N ALA A 169 -3.82 30.54 -15.23
CA ALA A 169 -5.00 31.20 -15.80
C ALA A 169 -4.69 31.78 -17.20
N LEU A 170 -3.53 32.42 -17.37
CA LEU A 170 -3.08 32.92 -18.67
C LEU A 170 -2.97 31.81 -19.72
N LYS A 171 -2.37 30.66 -19.36
CA LYS A 171 -2.25 29.50 -20.25
C LYS A 171 -3.62 28.94 -20.65
N LEU A 172 -4.57 28.91 -19.72
CA LEU A 172 -5.94 28.47 -19.96
C LEU A 172 -6.67 29.40 -20.93
N MET A 173 -6.63 30.71 -20.70
CA MET A 173 -7.25 31.72 -21.58
C MET A 173 -6.63 31.69 -22.98
N ARG A 174 -5.30 31.57 -23.08
CA ARG A 174 -4.60 31.45 -24.37
C ARG A 174 -5.03 30.23 -25.17
N ARG A 175 -5.20 29.07 -24.51
CA ARG A 175 -5.69 27.85 -25.17
C ARG A 175 -7.11 27.99 -25.71
N ALA A 176 -7.94 28.81 -25.07
CA ALA A 176 -9.30 29.09 -25.51
C ALA A 176 -9.40 30.22 -26.53
N HIS A 177 -8.30 30.95 -26.80
CA HIS A 177 -8.27 32.12 -27.68
C HIS A 177 -9.32 33.19 -27.31
N ILE A 178 -9.62 33.31 -26.01
CA ILE A 178 -10.54 34.32 -25.51
C ILE A 178 -9.81 35.67 -25.36
N PRO A 179 -10.41 36.81 -25.75
CA PRO A 179 -9.81 38.12 -25.53
C PRO A 179 -9.59 38.39 -24.03
N VAL A 180 -8.37 38.80 -23.68
CA VAL A 180 -7.99 39.17 -22.32
C VAL A 180 -7.63 40.64 -22.28
N LEU A 181 -8.28 41.40 -21.39
CA LEU A 181 -8.00 42.80 -21.11
C LEU A 181 -7.64 42.91 -19.63
N PRO A 182 -6.35 42.79 -19.26
CA PRO A 182 -5.96 42.91 -17.86
C PRO A 182 -6.37 44.25 -17.27
N MET A 183 -6.77 44.20 -15.99
CA MET A 183 -7.15 45.36 -15.23
C MET A 183 -5.90 46.07 -14.69
N LEU A 184 -5.82 47.38 -14.89
CA LEU A 184 -4.88 48.29 -14.25
C LEU A 184 -5.60 48.96 -13.09
N THR A 185 -5.17 48.68 -11.86
CA THR A 185 -5.82 49.19 -10.65
C THR A 185 -4.87 49.99 -9.76
N ASN A 186 -5.43 50.99 -9.06
CA ASN A 186 -4.78 51.68 -7.95
C ASN A 186 -5.12 51.06 -6.58
N ASN A 187 -5.78 49.90 -6.55
CA ASN A 187 -5.86 49.05 -5.38
C ASN A 187 -4.48 48.44 -5.08
N TYR A 188 -3.84 48.76 -3.96
CA TYR A 188 -2.55 48.17 -3.60
C TYR A 188 -2.58 47.61 -2.18
N ASN A 189 -2.47 46.28 -2.05
CA ASN A 189 -2.64 45.53 -0.81
C ASN A 189 -4.04 45.74 -0.17
N SER A 190 -5.08 45.49 -0.97
CA SER A 190 -6.50 45.49 -0.55
C SER A 190 -7.03 46.86 -0.12
N ALA A 191 -6.48 47.93 -0.68
CA ALA A 191 -6.98 49.28 -0.47
C ALA A 191 -6.64 50.18 -1.66
N PHE A 192 -7.58 50.99 -2.10
CA PHE A 192 -7.34 51.99 -3.13
C PHE A 192 -6.43 53.11 -2.62
N ARG A 193 -5.47 53.51 -3.46
CA ARG A 193 -4.42 54.48 -3.12
C ARG A 193 -4.35 55.57 -4.19
N PRO A 194 -4.84 56.80 -3.93
CA PRO A 194 -4.88 57.87 -4.94
C PRO A 194 -3.52 58.50 -5.24
N GLU A 195 -2.53 58.34 -4.37
CA GLU A 195 -1.34 59.19 -4.36
C GLU A 195 -0.46 58.99 -5.60
N ALA A 196 -0.22 57.73 -6.00
CA ALA A 196 0.63 57.43 -7.15
C ALA A 196 -0.07 57.78 -8.47
N ILE A 197 -1.32 57.36 -8.66
CA ILE A 197 -2.07 57.71 -9.88
C ILE A 197 -2.24 59.23 -10.01
N GLY A 198 -2.47 59.93 -8.89
CA GLY A 198 -2.53 61.38 -8.86
C GLY A 198 -1.22 62.06 -9.31
N ARG A 199 -0.05 61.52 -8.94
CA ARG A 199 1.25 62.00 -9.44
C ARG A 199 1.44 61.68 -10.92
N ILE A 200 1.05 60.48 -11.35
CA ILE A 200 1.17 60.04 -12.75
C ILE A 200 0.30 60.91 -13.66
N MET A 201 -0.94 61.23 -13.29
CA MET A 201 -1.82 62.07 -14.10
C MET A 201 -1.26 63.49 -14.33
N ARG A 202 -0.54 64.05 -13.36
CA ARG A 202 0.03 65.41 -13.42
C ARG A 202 1.38 65.50 -14.13
N ASP A 203 2.04 64.37 -14.40
CA ASP A 203 3.37 64.30 -15.02
C ASP A 203 3.29 63.55 -16.36
N SER A 204 3.48 64.27 -17.47
CA SER A 204 3.38 63.67 -18.81
C SER A 204 4.44 62.61 -19.09
N THR A 205 5.64 62.71 -18.50
CA THR A 205 6.70 61.72 -18.66
C THR A 205 6.35 60.44 -17.92
N LYS A 206 5.88 60.52 -16.67
CA LYS A 206 5.42 59.34 -15.91
C LYS A 206 4.22 58.68 -16.58
N ARG A 207 3.25 59.49 -17.01
CA ARG A 207 2.04 59.02 -17.70
C ARG A 207 2.36 58.25 -18.98
N MET A 208 3.15 58.85 -19.87
CA MET A 208 3.55 58.18 -21.11
C MET A 208 4.45 56.97 -20.84
N GLY A 209 5.30 57.02 -19.81
CA GLY A 209 6.10 55.88 -19.38
C GLY A 209 5.24 54.67 -19.00
N MET A 210 4.24 54.88 -18.14
CA MET A 210 3.27 53.85 -17.73
C MET A 210 2.49 53.29 -18.91
N ILE A 211 1.98 54.15 -19.80
CA ILE A 211 1.21 53.74 -20.98
C ILE A 211 2.07 52.87 -21.92
N ASN A 212 3.30 53.27 -22.21
CA ASN A 212 4.20 52.51 -23.09
C ASN A 212 4.64 51.17 -22.47
N GLU A 213 4.81 51.12 -21.15
CA GLU A 213 5.09 49.89 -20.42
C GLU A 213 3.94 48.88 -20.58
N LEU A 214 2.69 49.33 -20.44
CA LEU A 214 1.51 48.47 -20.63
C LEU A 214 1.33 48.02 -22.07
N VAL A 215 1.55 48.89 -23.06
CA VAL A 215 1.50 48.50 -24.48
C VAL A 215 2.51 47.38 -24.77
N THR A 216 3.73 47.51 -24.24
CA THR A 216 4.77 46.48 -24.36
C THR A 216 4.33 45.18 -23.69
N ALA A 217 3.74 45.27 -22.50
CA ALA A 217 3.25 44.11 -21.76
C ALA A 217 2.07 43.42 -22.47
N CYS A 218 1.15 44.17 -23.07
CA CYS A 218 0.03 43.64 -23.86
C CYS A 218 0.52 42.93 -25.13
N LYS A 219 1.45 43.54 -25.89
CA LYS A 219 2.05 42.90 -27.07
C LYS A 219 2.81 41.62 -26.72
N ARG A 220 3.62 41.66 -25.67
CA ARG A 220 4.38 40.48 -25.21
C ARG A 220 3.48 39.31 -24.85
N ASN A 221 2.31 39.60 -24.27
CA ASN A 221 1.42 38.57 -23.76
C ASN A 221 0.26 38.21 -24.67
N GLY A 222 0.04 38.94 -25.77
CA GLY A 222 -1.09 38.75 -26.68
C GLY A 222 -2.43 39.22 -26.08
N PHE A 223 -2.42 40.27 -25.28
CA PHE A 223 -3.66 40.84 -24.72
C PHE A 223 -4.38 41.71 -25.73
N ALA A 224 -5.72 41.71 -25.69
CA ALA A 224 -6.55 42.46 -26.63
C ALA A 224 -6.64 43.95 -26.27
N GLY A 225 -6.29 44.32 -25.04
CA GLY A 225 -6.39 45.69 -24.55
C GLY A 225 -6.06 45.79 -23.07
N ILE A 226 -6.54 46.87 -22.44
CA ILE A 226 -6.46 47.12 -21.00
C ILE A 226 -7.83 47.57 -20.48
N ASN A 227 -8.16 47.19 -19.25
CA ASN A 227 -9.28 47.74 -18.51
C ASN A 227 -8.74 48.65 -17.39
N LEU A 228 -9.16 49.90 -17.35
CA LEU A 228 -8.73 50.88 -16.36
C LEU A 228 -9.70 50.83 -15.18
N ASP A 229 -9.20 50.48 -14.00
CA ASP A 229 -9.97 50.40 -12.76
C ASP A 229 -9.36 51.37 -11.73
N LEU A 230 -9.72 52.64 -11.89
CA LEU A 230 -9.14 53.73 -11.14
C LEU A 230 -10.21 54.31 -10.23
N GLU A 231 -10.14 53.96 -8.95
CA GLU A 231 -11.15 54.30 -7.94
C GLU A 231 -10.56 55.19 -6.83
N GLU A 232 -11.44 55.81 -6.04
CA GLU A 232 -11.07 56.70 -4.91
C GLU A 232 -10.00 57.75 -5.27
N LEU A 233 -10.07 58.31 -6.48
CA LEU A 233 -9.02 59.15 -7.06
C LEU A 233 -8.76 60.44 -6.28
N ASN A 234 -9.75 60.97 -5.55
CA ASN A 234 -9.66 62.18 -4.75
C ASN A 234 -9.03 63.34 -5.54
N ILE A 235 -9.49 63.54 -6.79
CA ILE A 235 -9.01 64.60 -7.68
C ILE A 235 -9.97 65.79 -7.65
N ASN A 236 -9.41 67.00 -7.65
CA ASN A 236 -10.21 68.24 -7.71
C ASN A 236 -10.45 68.72 -9.16
N ASP A 237 -9.96 67.97 -10.16
CA ASP A 237 -10.01 68.33 -11.57
C ASP A 237 -10.12 67.07 -12.45
N ASN A 238 -11.32 66.83 -12.97
CA ASN A 238 -11.64 65.68 -13.81
C ASN A 238 -10.88 65.70 -15.15
N ALA A 239 -10.37 66.85 -15.59
CA ALA A 239 -9.59 66.96 -16.82
C ALA A 239 -8.30 66.13 -16.77
N LEU A 240 -7.78 65.84 -15.56
CA LEU A 240 -6.63 64.97 -15.35
C LEU A 240 -6.92 63.53 -15.79
N LEU A 241 -8.07 62.98 -15.39
CA LEU A 241 -8.49 61.64 -15.77
C LEU A 241 -8.81 61.57 -17.27
N VAL A 242 -9.53 62.58 -17.80
CA VAL A 242 -9.83 62.67 -19.24
C VAL A 242 -8.54 62.72 -20.07
N THR A 243 -7.54 63.48 -19.64
CA THR A 243 -6.23 63.55 -20.32
C THR A 243 -5.51 62.21 -20.28
N LEU A 244 -5.56 61.50 -19.15
CA LEU A 244 -4.99 60.16 -19.02
C LEU A 244 -5.63 59.18 -20.00
N VAL A 245 -6.96 59.11 -20.02
CA VAL A 245 -7.70 58.18 -20.89
C VAL A 245 -7.51 58.53 -22.37
N LYS A 246 -7.47 59.83 -22.71
CA LYS A 246 -7.13 60.29 -24.06
C LYS A 246 -5.73 59.84 -24.51
N ASP A 247 -4.74 59.94 -23.62
CA ASP A 247 -3.37 59.46 -23.91
C ASP A 247 -3.33 57.93 -24.04
N PHE A 248 -4.07 57.19 -23.20
CA PHE A 248 -4.24 55.76 -23.34
C PHE A 248 -4.84 55.40 -24.71
N ALA A 249 -6.00 55.94 -25.05
CA ALA A 249 -6.69 55.69 -26.31
C ALA A 249 -5.79 55.97 -27.51
N ARG A 250 -5.13 57.14 -27.56
CA ARG A 250 -4.21 57.51 -28.64
C ARG A 250 -3.11 56.47 -28.85
N VAL A 251 -2.47 55.99 -27.78
CA VAL A 251 -1.33 55.05 -27.90
C VAL A 251 -1.82 53.62 -28.12
N PHE A 252 -2.85 53.17 -27.40
CA PHE A 252 -3.37 51.80 -27.51
C PHE A 252 -4.04 51.56 -28.87
N HIS A 253 -4.88 52.50 -29.33
CA HIS A 253 -5.54 52.39 -30.64
C HIS A 253 -4.53 52.36 -31.79
N ALA A 254 -3.46 53.18 -31.73
CA ALA A 254 -2.36 53.13 -32.69
C ALA A 254 -1.64 51.77 -32.75
N ASN A 255 -1.78 50.96 -31.70
CA ASN A 255 -1.22 49.62 -31.60
C ASN A 255 -2.26 48.50 -31.78
N GLY A 256 -3.49 48.83 -32.17
CA GLY A 256 -4.54 47.83 -32.38
C GLY A 256 -5.15 47.27 -31.08
N LEU A 257 -4.92 47.92 -29.93
CA LEU A 257 -5.35 47.48 -28.59
C LEU A 257 -6.53 48.29 -28.07
N TYR A 258 -7.46 47.64 -27.38
CA TYR A 258 -8.62 48.27 -26.74
C TYR A 258 -8.25 48.99 -25.42
N VAL A 259 -8.99 50.05 -25.11
CA VAL A 259 -9.00 50.73 -23.81
C VAL A 259 -10.44 50.75 -23.32
N THR A 260 -10.68 50.10 -22.19
CA THR A 260 -11.96 50.12 -21.49
C THR A 260 -11.76 50.64 -20.08
N GLN A 261 -12.82 51.13 -19.43
CA GLN A 261 -12.71 51.70 -18.09
C GLN A 261 -13.89 51.27 -17.20
N ALA A 262 -13.59 50.83 -15.99
CA ALA A 262 -14.57 50.63 -14.92
C ALA A 262 -14.92 51.98 -14.28
N VAL A 263 -16.22 52.22 -14.09
CA VAL A 263 -16.75 53.49 -13.59
C VAL A 263 -17.79 53.25 -12.51
N ALA A 264 -17.61 53.90 -11.37
CA ALA A 264 -18.58 53.86 -10.29
C ALA A 264 -19.77 54.78 -10.63
N PRO A 265 -21.02 54.32 -10.45
CA PRO A 265 -22.19 55.15 -10.71
C PRO A 265 -22.26 56.34 -9.76
N PHE A 266 -22.74 57.48 -10.25
CA PHE A 266 -22.93 58.71 -9.47
C PHE A 266 -21.65 59.31 -8.86
N ASN A 267 -20.46 58.91 -9.32
CA ASN A 267 -19.20 59.50 -8.91
C ASN A 267 -18.81 60.63 -9.88
N GLU A 268 -18.62 61.83 -9.33
CA GLU A 268 -18.31 63.05 -10.10
C GLU A 268 -16.87 63.05 -10.64
N ASP A 269 -15.95 62.22 -10.14
CA ASP A 269 -14.58 62.09 -10.68
C ASP A 269 -14.58 61.63 -12.16
N TYR A 270 -15.63 60.93 -12.60
CA TYR A 270 -15.79 60.44 -13.97
C TYR A 270 -16.64 61.41 -14.81
N ASP A 271 -16.00 62.22 -15.65
CA ASP A 271 -16.69 62.94 -16.72
C ASP A 271 -17.07 61.95 -17.84
N MET A 272 -18.18 61.25 -17.62
CA MET A 272 -18.67 60.17 -18.49
C MET A 272 -18.82 60.60 -19.95
N GLN A 273 -19.23 61.84 -20.20
CA GLN A 273 -19.44 62.36 -21.55
C GLN A 273 -18.12 62.56 -22.31
N GLU A 274 -17.08 63.06 -21.63
CA GLU A 274 -15.75 63.19 -22.23
C GLU A 274 -15.01 61.86 -22.33
N LEU A 275 -15.10 61.01 -21.30
CA LEU A 275 -14.47 59.68 -21.28
C LEU A 275 -14.99 58.79 -22.40
N ALA A 276 -16.30 58.79 -22.66
CA ALA A 276 -16.93 58.01 -23.73
C ALA A 276 -16.41 58.33 -25.15
N LYS A 277 -15.71 59.45 -25.38
CA LYS A 277 -15.07 59.75 -26.67
C LYS A 277 -13.80 58.94 -26.91
N TYR A 278 -13.14 58.51 -25.83
CA TYR A 278 -11.82 57.87 -25.86
C TYR A 278 -11.89 56.40 -25.47
N ASP A 279 -12.71 56.06 -24.48
CA ASP A 279 -12.95 54.66 -24.10
C ASP A 279 -13.75 53.93 -25.17
N ASP A 280 -13.37 52.67 -25.40
CA ASP A 280 -14.08 51.76 -26.28
C ASP A 280 -15.37 51.27 -25.63
N TYR A 281 -15.27 50.92 -24.34
CA TYR A 281 -16.39 50.48 -23.50
C TYR A 281 -16.22 50.99 -22.07
N LEU A 282 -17.34 51.42 -21.47
CA LEU A 282 -17.42 51.83 -20.08
C LEU A 282 -18.16 50.76 -19.27
N PHE A 283 -17.45 50.15 -18.32
CA PHE A 283 -17.94 49.12 -17.42
C PHE A 283 -18.59 49.79 -16.20
N LEU A 284 -19.91 49.95 -16.25
CA LEU A 284 -20.68 50.54 -15.17
C LEU A 284 -20.75 49.56 -14.00
N MET A 285 -20.11 49.87 -12.88
CA MET A 285 -20.11 49.04 -11.68
C MET A 285 -21.42 49.18 -10.92
N ALA A 286 -22.51 48.60 -11.46
CA ALA A 286 -23.84 48.63 -10.86
C ALA A 286 -23.96 47.58 -9.75
N TYR A 287 -23.08 47.68 -8.74
CA TYR A 287 -23.09 46.94 -7.48
C TYR A 287 -22.46 47.79 -6.37
N ASP A 288 -22.39 47.25 -5.15
CA ASP A 288 -21.96 47.97 -3.94
C ASP A 288 -22.83 49.20 -3.62
N GLU A 289 -24.14 49.11 -3.90
CA GLU A 289 -25.14 50.04 -3.35
C GLU A 289 -25.01 50.09 -1.82
N HIS A 290 -24.84 48.91 -1.22
CA HIS A 290 -24.36 48.69 0.13
C HIS A 290 -23.10 47.81 0.08
N ASN A 291 -22.08 48.17 0.86
CA ASN A 291 -20.76 47.52 0.90
C ASN A 291 -20.30 47.27 2.34
N ALA A 292 -19.13 46.63 2.50
CA ALA A 292 -18.56 46.29 3.82
C ALA A 292 -18.48 47.48 4.81
N GLY A 293 -18.27 48.71 4.31
CA GLY A 293 -18.19 49.92 5.13
C GLY A 293 -19.52 50.64 5.35
N SER A 294 -20.60 50.21 4.68
CA SER A 294 -21.93 50.82 4.80
C SER A 294 -22.81 50.09 5.82
N GLN A 295 -24.02 50.61 6.03
CA GLN A 295 -25.09 49.87 6.71
C GLN A 295 -25.55 48.68 5.86
N ALA A 296 -26.11 47.66 6.51
CA ALA A 296 -26.65 46.47 5.84
C ALA A 296 -27.80 46.83 4.88
N GLY A 297 -27.74 46.26 3.68
CA GLY A 297 -28.76 46.45 2.64
C GLY A 297 -28.42 45.70 1.36
N PRO A 298 -29.28 45.80 0.32
CA PRO A 298 -29.08 45.13 -0.96
C PRO A 298 -27.75 45.50 -1.62
N VAL A 299 -27.04 44.52 -2.19
CA VAL A 299 -25.77 44.77 -2.88
C VAL A 299 -25.98 45.48 -4.21
N SER A 300 -27.07 45.13 -4.90
CA SER A 300 -27.42 45.71 -6.20
C SER A 300 -28.94 45.64 -6.39
N SER A 301 -29.70 46.49 -5.69
CA SER A 301 -31.16 46.50 -5.86
C SER A 301 -31.52 46.86 -7.30
N GLN A 302 -32.55 46.19 -7.85
CA GLN A 302 -32.95 46.38 -9.24
C GLN A 302 -33.20 47.86 -9.56
N ARG A 303 -33.95 48.58 -8.72
CA ARG A 303 -34.25 50.01 -8.91
C ARG A 303 -33.00 50.89 -8.95
N TRP A 304 -32.01 50.58 -8.12
CA TRP A 304 -30.75 51.33 -8.10
C TRP A 304 -29.91 51.04 -9.35
N VAL A 305 -29.87 49.78 -9.80
CA VAL A 305 -29.23 49.38 -11.07
C VAL A 305 -29.88 50.09 -12.26
N GLU A 306 -31.22 50.22 -12.27
CA GLU A 306 -31.96 50.97 -13.29
C GLU A 306 -31.56 52.45 -13.29
N LYS A 307 -31.57 53.11 -12.13
CA LYS A 307 -31.16 54.52 -11.99
C LYS A 307 -29.70 54.74 -12.42
N ALA A 308 -28.81 53.81 -12.08
CA ALA A 308 -27.40 53.86 -12.47
C ALA A 308 -27.23 53.73 -13.98
N THR A 309 -27.98 52.80 -14.59
CA THR A 309 -27.99 52.58 -16.04
C THR A 309 -28.55 53.81 -16.78
N ASP A 310 -29.65 54.39 -16.29
CA ASP A 310 -30.22 55.63 -16.82
C ASP A 310 -29.26 56.81 -16.69
N TRP A 311 -28.56 56.93 -15.56
CA TRP A 311 -27.55 57.98 -15.35
C TRP A 311 -26.41 57.86 -16.37
N ALA A 312 -25.93 56.64 -16.65
CA ALA A 312 -24.91 56.41 -17.66
C ALA A 312 -25.44 56.66 -19.09
N ALA A 313 -26.61 56.13 -19.44
CA ALA A 313 -27.23 56.23 -20.77
C ALA A 313 -27.63 57.68 -21.16
N LYS A 314 -27.80 58.58 -20.19
CA LYS A 314 -27.99 60.01 -20.44
C LYS A 314 -26.76 60.69 -21.02
N ASN A 315 -25.57 60.20 -20.69
CA ASN A 315 -24.28 60.84 -21.00
C ASN A 315 -23.43 60.04 -21.99
N VAL A 316 -23.71 58.74 -22.14
CA VAL A 316 -22.92 57.78 -22.93
C VAL A 316 -23.83 57.00 -23.88
N PRO A 317 -23.39 56.72 -25.13
CA PRO A 317 -24.10 55.79 -26.01
C PRO A 317 -24.29 54.41 -25.37
N ASN A 318 -25.52 53.88 -25.42
CA ASN A 318 -25.87 52.58 -24.79
C ASN A 318 -24.96 51.44 -25.28
N ASP A 319 -24.58 51.47 -26.55
CA ASP A 319 -23.71 50.50 -27.22
C ASP A 319 -22.22 50.57 -26.81
N LYS A 320 -21.87 51.46 -25.87
CA LYS A 320 -20.59 51.51 -25.16
C LYS A 320 -20.68 51.12 -23.69
N ILE A 321 -21.87 50.96 -23.13
CA ILE A 321 -22.06 50.67 -21.70
C ILE A 321 -22.08 49.16 -21.49
N VAL A 322 -21.16 48.65 -20.68
CA VAL A 322 -21.17 47.26 -20.20
C VAL A 322 -21.64 47.26 -18.75
N LEU A 323 -22.74 46.57 -18.45
CA LEU A 323 -23.32 46.56 -17.11
C LEU A 323 -22.63 45.53 -16.21
N GLY A 324 -21.89 46.00 -15.22
CA GLY A 324 -21.27 45.19 -14.17
C GLY A 324 -22.29 44.76 -13.12
N MET A 325 -22.25 43.50 -12.71
CA MET A 325 -23.18 42.88 -11.76
C MET A 325 -22.41 42.17 -10.64
N ALA A 326 -22.92 42.27 -9.41
CA ALA A 326 -22.38 41.55 -8.27
C ALA A 326 -22.74 40.07 -8.31
N THR A 327 -21.77 39.23 -7.95
CA THR A 327 -21.95 37.79 -7.73
C THR A 327 -21.50 37.38 -6.33
N TYR A 328 -21.65 38.28 -5.35
CA TYR A 328 -21.26 38.10 -3.94
C TYR A 328 -22.25 38.84 -3.04
N GLY A 329 -22.31 38.44 -1.78
CA GLY A 329 -23.07 39.09 -0.72
C GLY A 329 -22.19 39.68 0.38
N TYR A 330 -22.83 40.22 1.40
CA TYR A 330 -22.17 40.67 2.63
C TYR A 330 -22.95 40.20 3.85
N ASN A 331 -22.23 39.90 4.93
CA ASN A 331 -22.75 39.64 6.26
C ASN A 331 -22.30 40.73 7.23
N TRP A 332 -23.25 41.49 7.75
CA TRP A 332 -23.01 42.51 8.78
C TRP A 332 -23.31 41.94 10.16
N ALA A 333 -22.29 41.87 11.01
CA ALA A 333 -22.47 41.61 12.43
C ALA A 333 -22.80 42.92 13.18
N GLN A 334 -23.67 42.85 14.17
CA GLN A 334 -24.07 44.02 14.96
C GLN A 334 -22.84 44.73 15.56
N GLY A 335 -22.64 46.01 15.22
CA GLY A 335 -21.52 46.81 15.70
C GLY A 335 -20.19 46.60 14.99
N GLN A 336 -20.14 45.78 13.93
CA GLN A 336 -18.96 45.56 13.08
C GLN A 336 -19.25 45.88 11.62
N GLY A 337 -18.19 45.96 10.80
CA GLY A 337 -18.30 46.09 9.33
C GLY A 337 -18.80 44.81 8.67
N GLY A 338 -19.25 44.91 7.43
CA GLY A 338 -19.70 43.78 6.63
C GLY A 338 -18.54 42.92 6.14
N THR A 339 -18.70 41.59 6.17
CA THR A 339 -17.76 40.64 5.56
C THR A 339 -18.32 40.08 4.25
N THR A 340 -17.56 40.14 3.16
CA THR A 340 -17.96 39.59 1.86
C THR A 340 -18.19 38.07 1.93
N MET A 341 -19.21 37.59 1.25
CA MET A 341 -19.57 36.17 1.18
C MET A 341 -19.80 35.71 -0.26
N SER A 342 -19.34 34.50 -0.61
CA SER A 342 -19.77 33.83 -1.84
C SER A 342 -21.21 33.31 -1.72
N PHE A 343 -21.83 32.97 -2.85
CA PHE A 343 -23.15 32.33 -2.86
C PHE A 343 -23.16 31.02 -2.05
N ASP A 344 -22.15 30.17 -2.23
CA ASP A 344 -22.04 28.88 -1.53
C ASP A 344 -21.87 29.07 -0.01
N GLN A 345 -21.04 30.03 0.43
CA GLN A 345 -20.90 30.40 1.85
C GLN A 345 -22.22 30.92 2.43
N THR A 346 -22.96 31.70 1.64
CA THR A 346 -24.25 32.28 2.03
C THR A 346 -25.29 31.18 2.24
N MET A 347 -25.39 30.21 1.32
CA MET A 347 -26.30 29.06 1.45
C MET A 347 -25.95 28.18 2.65
N ALA A 348 -24.66 27.89 2.85
CA ALA A 348 -24.21 27.11 4.00
C ALA A 348 -24.50 27.82 5.33
N THR A 349 -24.34 29.14 5.38
CA THR A 349 -24.65 29.95 6.57
C THR A 349 -26.14 29.95 6.85
N ALA A 350 -26.99 30.11 5.83
CA ALA A 350 -28.45 30.04 5.98
C ALA A 350 -28.90 28.65 6.46
N LEU A 351 -28.34 27.57 5.89
CA LEU A 351 -28.67 26.20 6.27
C LEU A 351 -28.26 25.90 7.72
N ASN A 352 -27.03 26.24 8.10
CA ASN A 352 -26.52 26.03 9.45
C ASN A 352 -27.29 26.85 10.49
N ALA A 353 -27.73 28.05 10.14
CA ALA A 353 -28.55 28.89 11.02
C ALA A 353 -30.04 28.50 11.05
N GLY A 354 -30.47 27.52 10.24
CA GLY A 354 -31.90 27.24 10.00
C GLY A 354 -32.67 28.43 9.40
N ALA A 355 -31.98 29.42 8.84
CA ALA A 355 -32.55 30.68 8.42
C ALA A 355 -33.37 30.53 7.13
N LYS A 356 -34.50 31.23 7.07
CA LYS A 356 -35.33 31.30 5.86
C LYS A 356 -34.82 32.41 4.95
N VAL A 357 -34.30 32.04 3.78
CA VAL A 357 -33.93 33.00 2.73
C VAL A 357 -35.19 33.71 2.22
N ASN A 358 -35.18 35.03 2.28
CA ASN A 358 -36.26 35.90 1.85
C ASN A 358 -35.90 36.61 0.55
N PHE A 359 -36.73 36.44 -0.48
CA PHE A 359 -36.67 37.21 -1.71
C PHE A 359 -37.53 38.46 -1.54
N ASN A 360 -36.97 39.64 -1.80
CA ASN A 360 -37.70 40.89 -1.73
C ASN A 360 -38.14 41.29 -3.14
N ASP A 361 -39.44 41.27 -3.40
CA ASP A 361 -40.07 41.56 -4.71
C ASP A 361 -39.97 43.03 -5.14
N ASP A 362 -39.50 43.91 -4.24
CA ASP A 362 -39.26 45.33 -4.53
C ASP A 362 -37.83 45.60 -5.00
N THR A 363 -36.86 44.92 -4.37
CA THR A 363 -35.42 45.09 -4.64
C THR A 363 -34.84 43.99 -5.53
N TYR A 364 -35.56 42.87 -5.70
CA TYR A 364 -35.14 41.65 -6.38
C TYR A 364 -33.83 41.05 -5.83
N ASN A 365 -33.47 41.38 -4.59
CA ASN A 365 -32.33 40.84 -3.86
C ASN A 365 -32.80 39.94 -2.72
N LEU A 366 -31.88 39.13 -2.20
CA LEU A 366 -32.15 38.18 -1.14
C LEU A 366 -31.54 38.63 0.18
N ASN A 367 -32.20 38.24 1.27
CA ASN A 367 -31.69 38.46 2.62
C ASN A 367 -32.11 37.37 3.58
N PHE A 368 -31.38 37.26 4.69
CA PHE A 368 -31.82 36.60 5.91
C PHE A 368 -31.07 37.20 7.11
N SER A 369 -31.48 36.81 8.32
CA SER A 369 -30.80 37.20 9.56
C SER A 369 -30.70 36.00 10.50
N TYR A 370 -29.67 36.00 11.33
CA TYR A 370 -29.45 34.96 12.34
C TYR A 370 -28.71 35.54 13.55
N GLN A 371 -28.79 34.87 14.70
CA GLN A 371 -28.07 35.26 15.91
C GLN A 371 -27.00 34.21 16.22
N ASP A 372 -25.80 34.64 16.63
CA ASP A 372 -24.81 33.70 17.17
C ASP A 372 -25.21 33.27 18.59
N GLU A 373 -25.10 31.98 18.90
CA GLU A 373 -25.47 31.44 20.21
C GLU A 373 -24.38 31.65 21.26
N ASP A 374 -23.12 31.79 20.83
CA ASP A 374 -21.98 31.95 21.74
C ASP A 374 -21.97 33.32 22.43
N ASP A 375 -22.41 34.37 21.73
CA ASP A 375 -22.36 35.75 22.22
C ASP A 375 -23.64 36.58 22.00
N GLY A 376 -24.64 36.02 21.30
CA GLY A 376 -25.89 36.71 21.01
C GLY A 376 -25.80 37.77 19.90
N THR A 377 -24.72 37.83 19.12
CA THR A 377 -24.56 38.84 18.06
C THR A 377 -25.56 38.62 16.92
N LEU A 378 -26.31 39.66 16.55
CA LEU A 378 -27.23 39.61 15.41
C LEU A 378 -26.48 39.88 14.10
N HIS A 379 -26.70 39.02 13.12
CA HIS A 379 -26.15 39.09 11.77
C HIS A 379 -27.23 39.35 10.74
N GLN A 380 -26.95 40.24 9.77
CA GLN A 380 -27.80 40.50 8.61
C GLN A 380 -27.03 40.20 7.33
N VAL A 381 -27.59 39.35 6.47
CA VAL A 381 -26.96 38.92 5.23
C VAL A 381 -27.79 39.38 4.05
N PHE A 382 -27.17 40.06 3.08
CA PHE A 382 -27.78 40.44 1.79
C PHE A 382 -26.92 39.95 0.64
N PHE A 383 -27.56 39.42 -0.41
CA PHE A 383 -26.86 38.84 -1.55
C PHE A 383 -27.74 38.80 -2.81
N PRO A 384 -27.15 38.88 -4.01
CA PRO A 384 -27.79 38.53 -5.26
C PRO A 384 -27.64 37.03 -5.55
N ASP A 385 -28.55 36.48 -6.35
CA ASP A 385 -28.42 35.13 -6.91
C ASP A 385 -28.66 35.11 -8.42
N ALA A 386 -28.78 33.92 -9.00
CA ALA A 386 -29.06 33.78 -10.42
C ALA A 386 -30.42 34.32 -10.87
N VAL A 387 -31.40 34.49 -9.99
CA VAL A 387 -32.67 35.15 -10.31
C VAL A 387 -32.45 36.66 -10.38
N THR A 388 -31.75 37.23 -9.39
CA THR A 388 -31.37 38.65 -9.38
C THR A 388 -30.63 39.04 -10.66
N THR A 389 -29.57 38.31 -11.02
CA THR A 389 -28.77 38.63 -12.22
C THR A 389 -29.52 38.37 -13.52
N PHE A 390 -30.46 37.41 -13.56
CA PHE A 390 -31.31 37.19 -14.74
C PHE A 390 -32.19 38.42 -15.01
N ASN A 391 -32.82 38.95 -13.98
CA ASN A 391 -33.67 40.14 -14.09
C ASN A 391 -32.86 41.39 -14.50
N ILE A 392 -31.68 41.59 -13.92
CA ILE A 392 -30.77 42.68 -14.31
C ILE A 392 -30.37 42.57 -15.79
N MET A 393 -29.99 41.36 -16.25
CA MET A 393 -29.62 41.17 -17.66
C MET A 393 -30.82 41.35 -18.60
N ARG A 394 -32.02 40.91 -18.21
CA ARG A 394 -33.25 41.12 -18.97
C ARG A 394 -33.58 42.61 -19.11
N PHE A 395 -33.43 43.36 -18.03
CA PHE A 395 -33.55 44.81 -18.04
C PHE A 395 -32.51 45.44 -18.99
N GLY A 396 -31.22 45.13 -18.83
CA GLY A 396 -30.14 45.69 -19.66
C GLY A 396 -30.28 45.36 -21.15
N ALA A 397 -30.84 44.19 -21.49
CA ALA A 397 -31.14 43.83 -22.88
C ALA A 397 -32.15 44.79 -23.53
N THR A 398 -33.07 45.40 -22.76
CA THR A 398 -34.03 46.39 -23.30
C THR A 398 -33.38 47.75 -23.60
N TYR A 399 -32.23 48.06 -22.99
CA TYR A 399 -31.45 49.27 -23.28
C TYR A 399 -30.52 49.12 -24.49
N HIS A 400 -30.39 47.92 -25.04
CA HIS A 400 -29.38 47.60 -26.06
C HIS A 400 -27.96 47.97 -25.61
N LEU A 401 -27.63 47.63 -24.35
CA LEU A 401 -26.30 47.84 -23.78
C LEU A 401 -25.24 47.05 -24.55
N ALA A 402 -23.97 47.47 -24.46
CA ALA A 402 -22.84 46.79 -25.09
C ALA A 402 -22.62 45.37 -24.55
N GLY A 403 -23.04 45.09 -23.31
CA GLY A 403 -22.97 43.76 -22.72
C GLY A 403 -23.03 43.76 -21.19
N PHE A 404 -22.52 42.69 -20.58
CA PHE A 404 -22.54 42.47 -19.14
C PHE A 404 -21.18 42.00 -18.60
N GLY A 405 -20.93 42.27 -17.32
CA GLY A 405 -19.73 41.84 -16.58
C GLY A 405 -20.06 41.28 -15.20
N LEU A 406 -19.40 40.21 -14.77
CA LEU A 406 -19.56 39.63 -13.43
C LEU A 406 -18.36 39.94 -12.52
N TRP A 407 -18.59 40.72 -11.46
CA TRP A 407 -17.64 40.90 -10.35
C TRP A 407 -18.06 39.97 -9.21
N ARG A 408 -17.40 38.82 -9.00
CA ARG A 408 -16.24 38.27 -9.72
C ARG A 408 -16.35 36.74 -9.87
N LEU A 409 -15.49 36.14 -10.70
CA LEU A 409 -15.39 34.69 -10.81
C LEU A 409 -15.02 34.05 -9.46
N GLY A 410 -15.69 32.96 -9.12
CA GLY A 410 -15.45 32.16 -7.92
C GLY A 410 -16.49 32.36 -6.81
N THR A 411 -17.23 33.47 -6.82
CA THR A 411 -18.24 33.76 -5.79
C THR A 411 -19.66 33.51 -6.24
N GLU A 412 -19.86 33.28 -7.54
CA GLU A 412 -21.17 33.34 -8.18
C GLU A 412 -22.08 32.14 -7.92
N ASP A 413 -23.38 32.39 -8.02
CA ASP A 413 -24.35 31.33 -8.18
C ASP A 413 -24.16 30.64 -9.54
N ARG A 414 -23.80 29.35 -9.51
CA ARG A 414 -23.51 28.54 -10.69
C ARG A 414 -24.67 28.47 -11.69
N ARG A 415 -25.91 28.72 -11.25
CA ARG A 415 -27.09 28.76 -12.13
C ARG A 415 -26.99 29.89 -13.18
N ILE A 416 -26.24 30.96 -12.91
CA ILE A 416 -26.01 32.08 -13.85
C ILE A 416 -25.51 31.57 -15.20
N TRP A 417 -24.58 30.61 -15.17
CA TRP A 417 -23.97 30.04 -16.38
C TRP A 417 -24.95 29.29 -17.29
N LYS A 418 -26.19 29.02 -16.85
CA LYS A 418 -27.24 28.42 -17.68
C LYS A 418 -27.80 29.40 -18.71
N TYR A 419 -27.65 30.71 -18.51
CA TYR A 419 -28.15 31.75 -19.40
C TYR A 419 -27.16 32.86 -19.72
N TYR A 420 -26.07 33.02 -18.95
CA TYR A 420 -25.14 34.15 -19.12
C TYR A 420 -24.63 34.33 -20.55
N GLY A 421 -24.19 33.25 -21.20
CA GLY A 421 -23.72 33.25 -22.58
C GLY A 421 -24.83 33.24 -23.66
N LYS A 422 -26.06 33.64 -23.36
CA LYS A 422 -27.20 33.60 -24.30
C LYS A 422 -27.77 34.99 -24.60
N ASP A 423 -28.54 35.05 -25.69
CA ASP A 423 -29.38 36.19 -26.05
C ASP A 423 -30.55 36.30 -25.08
N LEU A 424 -30.65 37.42 -24.38
CA LEU A 424 -31.71 37.72 -23.42
C LEU A 424 -32.68 38.78 -23.94
N SER A 425 -32.80 38.97 -25.26
CA SER A 425 -33.93 39.68 -25.86
C SER A 425 -35.26 39.02 -25.45
N TRP A 426 -36.35 39.76 -25.58
CA TRP A 426 -37.67 39.28 -25.22
C TRP A 426 -38.03 37.95 -25.95
N GLU A 427 -37.77 37.87 -27.26
CA GLU A 427 -38.10 36.68 -28.07
C GLU A 427 -37.31 35.45 -27.66
N SER A 428 -36.03 35.62 -27.32
CA SER A 428 -35.15 34.54 -26.90
C SER A 428 -35.50 34.09 -25.48
N ALA A 429 -35.68 35.04 -24.55
CA ALA A 429 -36.06 34.79 -23.17
C ALA A 429 -37.38 34.01 -23.05
N ALA A 430 -38.39 34.36 -23.87
CA ALA A 430 -39.69 33.68 -23.90
C ALA A 430 -39.61 32.19 -24.29
N ARG A 431 -38.53 31.77 -24.98
CA ARG A 431 -38.29 30.38 -25.38
C ARG A 431 -37.31 29.65 -24.46
N MET A 432 -36.73 30.33 -23.47
CA MET A 432 -35.75 29.71 -22.58
C MET A 432 -36.43 28.76 -21.59
N PRO A 433 -35.86 27.56 -21.34
CA PRO A 433 -36.35 26.65 -20.33
C PRO A 433 -35.94 27.14 -18.94
N ILE A 434 -36.61 28.18 -18.42
CA ILE A 434 -36.34 28.81 -17.12
C ILE A 434 -36.44 27.79 -15.97
N VAL A 435 -37.21 26.71 -16.13
CA VAL A 435 -37.25 25.59 -15.16
C VAL A 435 -35.86 25.03 -14.82
N LYS A 436 -34.88 25.13 -15.75
CA LYS A 436 -33.52 24.66 -15.49
C LYS A 436 -32.78 25.46 -14.41
N ILE A 437 -33.14 26.71 -14.12
CA ILE A 437 -32.55 27.49 -13.03
C ILE A 437 -33.22 27.21 -11.67
N MET A 438 -34.24 26.35 -11.61
CA MET A 438 -34.90 26.00 -10.34
C MET A 438 -34.13 24.99 -9.48
N GLN A 439 -33.15 24.30 -10.07
CA GLN A 439 -32.31 23.33 -9.38
C GLN A 439 -31.01 23.98 -8.93
N LEU A 440 -30.72 23.87 -7.64
CA LEU A 440 -29.44 24.21 -7.04
C LEU A 440 -28.65 22.91 -6.89
N SER A 441 -27.52 22.81 -7.59
CA SER A 441 -26.62 21.67 -7.42
C SER A 441 -26.04 21.70 -6.01
N GLY A 442 -26.02 20.57 -5.31
CA GLY A 442 -25.13 20.41 -4.16
C GLY A 442 -23.69 20.48 -4.66
N THR A 443 -22.81 21.11 -3.90
CA THR A 443 -21.41 21.30 -4.31
C THR A 443 -20.51 20.31 -3.59
N ASP A 444 -19.50 19.81 -4.29
CA ASP A 444 -18.37 19.10 -3.66
C ASP A 444 -17.41 20.07 -2.94
N ASP A 445 -17.67 21.38 -3.02
CA ASP A 445 -16.92 22.41 -2.30
C ASP A 445 -17.10 22.24 -0.78
N VAL A 446 -15.99 22.41 -0.06
CA VAL A 446 -15.95 22.32 1.40
C VAL A 446 -16.07 23.71 2.01
N ASN A 447 -17.08 23.89 2.84
CA ASN A 447 -17.22 25.06 3.69
C ASN A 447 -16.59 24.77 5.06
N PHE A 448 -15.54 25.51 5.41
CA PHE A 448 -14.92 25.41 6.73
C PHE A 448 -15.61 26.35 7.72
N VAL A 449 -15.98 25.82 8.88
CA VAL A 449 -16.60 26.60 9.97
C VAL A 449 -15.77 26.45 11.24
N GLY A 450 -15.37 27.56 11.86
CA GLY A 450 -14.53 27.56 13.06
C GLY A 450 -13.04 27.70 12.75
N SER A 451 -12.19 27.39 13.73
CA SER A 451 -10.74 27.53 13.69
C SER A 451 -10.06 26.29 14.27
N GLY A 452 -8.80 26.04 13.88
CA GLY A 452 -8.00 24.91 14.35
C GLY A 452 -7.76 23.85 13.29
N GLU A 453 -7.03 22.81 13.68
CA GLU A 453 -6.39 21.85 12.76
C GLU A 453 -7.02 20.45 12.81
N VAL A 454 -8.04 20.25 13.65
CA VAL A 454 -8.82 19.01 13.70
C VAL A 454 -10.15 19.24 12.98
N LEU A 455 -10.45 18.38 12.02
CA LEU A 455 -11.56 18.53 11.09
C LEU A 455 -12.67 17.53 11.40
N ASN A 456 -13.91 18.02 11.43
CA ASN A 456 -15.10 17.21 11.61
C ASN A 456 -16.13 17.52 10.52
N VAL A 457 -16.54 16.53 9.74
CA VAL A 457 -17.56 16.72 8.70
C VAL A 457 -18.93 16.76 9.36
N THR A 458 -19.61 17.90 9.31
CA THR A 458 -20.93 18.11 9.93
C THR A 458 -22.08 17.94 8.94
N SER A 459 -21.86 18.14 7.64
CA SER A 459 -22.87 17.91 6.58
C SER A 459 -22.27 17.29 5.31
N GLU A 460 -23.03 16.41 4.66
CA GLU A 460 -22.75 15.93 3.29
C GLU A 460 -23.61 16.72 2.26
N PRO A 461 -23.13 16.93 1.02
CA PRO A 461 -23.84 17.70 0.02
C PRO A 461 -25.17 17.07 -0.37
N HIS A 462 -26.19 17.91 -0.50
CA HIS A 462 -27.45 17.53 -1.12
C HIS A 462 -27.97 18.68 -2.00
N ALA A 463 -28.69 18.32 -3.06
CA ALA A 463 -29.25 19.30 -3.96
C ALA A 463 -30.33 20.16 -3.29
N GLY A 464 -30.37 21.43 -3.65
CA GLY A 464 -31.42 22.39 -3.27
C GLY A 464 -32.43 22.62 -4.39
N ARG A 465 -33.53 23.28 -4.08
CA ARG A 465 -34.56 23.64 -5.04
C ARG A 465 -35.22 24.97 -4.69
N ILE A 466 -35.50 25.77 -5.71
CA ILE A 466 -36.34 26.96 -5.61
C ILE A 466 -37.65 26.80 -6.39
N GLY A 467 -38.67 27.54 -6.00
CA GLY A 467 -39.86 27.88 -6.76
C GLY A 467 -39.73 29.30 -7.31
N ILE A 468 -40.29 29.58 -8.49
CA ILE A 468 -40.31 30.92 -9.08
C ILE A 468 -41.67 31.24 -9.68
N VAL A 469 -42.00 32.53 -9.75
CA VAL A 469 -43.13 33.04 -10.54
C VAL A 469 -42.59 33.97 -11.62
N LEU A 470 -42.99 33.75 -12.86
CA LEU A 470 -42.58 34.53 -14.03
C LEU A 470 -43.71 35.45 -14.47
N ASP A 471 -43.41 36.73 -14.64
CA ASP A 471 -44.22 37.65 -15.45
C ASP A 471 -43.96 37.36 -16.94
N LYS A 472 -44.98 36.84 -17.62
CA LYS A 472 -44.89 36.44 -19.03
C LYS A 472 -44.88 37.64 -19.98
N ASP A 473 -45.37 38.80 -19.56
CA ASP A 473 -45.44 39.97 -20.44
C ASP A 473 -44.04 40.59 -20.58
N ASN A 474 -43.29 40.67 -19.47
CA ASN A 474 -41.95 41.27 -19.45
C ASN A 474 -40.81 40.23 -19.42
N GLN A 475 -41.13 38.95 -19.25
CA GLN A 475 -40.18 37.83 -19.10
C GLN A 475 -39.22 38.06 -17.92
N LEU A 476 -39.79 38.45 -16.77
CA LEU A 476 -39.08 38.75 -15.53
C LEU A 476 -39.56 37.85 -14.41
N ILE A 477 -38.65 37.44 -13.53
CA ILE A 477 -38.98 36.60 -12.38
C ILE A 477 -39.40 37.53 -11.25
N ILE A 478 -40.68 37.48 -10.88
CA ILE A 478 -41.30 38.41 -9.92
C ILE A 478 -41.39 37.86 -8.50
N GLU A 479 -41.18 36.55 -8.33
CA GLU A 479 -41.14 35.90 -7.01
C GLU A 479 -40.16 34.74 -7.08
N GLU A 480 -39.41 34.52 -6.01
CA GLU A 480 -38.59 33.34 -5.76
C GLU A 480 -38.82 32.81 -4.34
N ARG A 481 -38.89 31.48 -4.21
CA ARG A 481 -38.98 30.82 -2.91
C ARG A 481 -38.00 29.66 -2.83
N TYR A 482 -37.06 29.71 -1.89
CA TYR A 482 -36.21 28.57 -1.56
C TYR A 482 -37.06 27.47 -0.89
N LEU A 483 -37.27 26.35 -1.60
CA LEU A 483 -38.03 25.20 -1.13
C LEU A 483 -37.14 24.26 -0.29
N SER A 484 -35.88 24.10 -0.73
CA SER A 484 -34.82 23.46 0.03
C SER A 484 -33.48 24.12 -0.30
N LEU A 485 -32.69 24.43 0.73
CA LEU A 485 -31.35 24.96 0.56
C LEU A 485 -30.41 23.83 0.06
N PRO A 486 -29.46 24.12 -0.83
CA PRO A 486 -28.40 23.17 -1.16
C PRO A 486 -27.46 23.04 0.06
N ALA A 487 -26.99 21.83 0.32
CA ALA A 487 -25.89 21.62 1.26
C ALA A 487 -24.59 21.39 0.49
N THR A 488 -23.52 21.85 1.09
CA THR A 488 -22.14 21.59 0.69
C THR A 488 -21.50 20.67 1.75
N TYR A 489 -20.26 20.22 1.54
CA TYR A 489 -19.53 19.59 2.64
C TYR A 489 -19.24 20.67 3.68
N THR A 490 -19.84 20.61 4.87
CA THR A 490 -19.44 21.50 5.97
C THR A 490 -18.44 20.77 6.83
N VAL A 491 -17.27 21.37 6.99
CA VAL A 491 -16.18 20.84 7.81
C VAL A 491 -15.94 21.81 8.96
N GLN A 492 -16.31 21.39 10.15
CA GLN A 492 -16.01 22.14 11.36
C GLN A 492 -14.52 21.99 11.69
N ARG A 493 -13.82 23.11 11.81
CA ARG A 493 -12.47 23.19 12.36
C ARG A 493 -12.55 23.30 13.88
N LEU A 494 -11.85 22.39 14.55
CA LEU A 494 -11.80 22.24 15.99
C LEU A 494 -10.36 22.47 16.46
N GLY A 495 -10.23 23.20 17.57
CA GLY A 495 -8.94 23.56 18.15
C GLY A 495 -8.95 24.99 18.64
N LYS A 496 -8.75 25.19 19.94
CA LYS A 496 -8.59 26.53 20.53
C LYS A 496 -7.40 26.49 21.49
N CYS A 497 -6.35 27.24 21.19
CA CYS A 497 -5.22 27.39 22.10
C CYS A 497 -4.60 28.78 22.01
N LYS A 498 -3.75 29.13 22.99
CA LYS A 498 -3.06 30.43 23.02
C LYS A 498 -1.89 30.44 22.01
N GLU A 499 -1.48 31.62 21.52
CA GLU A 499 -0.40 31.78 20.52
C GLU A 499 0.88 30.95 20.77
N LYS A 500 1.26 30.72 22.04
CA LYS A 500 2.45 29.94 22.41
C LYS A 500 2.16 28.52 22.89
N GLN A 501 1.10 27.89 22.40
CA GLN A 501 0.79 26.49 22.69
C GLN A 501 0.94 25.62 21.44
N LEU A 502 1.56 24.46 21.61
CA LEU A 502 1.86 23.52 20.53
C LEU A 502 1.45 22.10 20.91
N VAL A 503 1.06 21.30 19.92
CA VAL A 503 0.74 19.88 20.05
C VAL A 503 1.75 19.09 19.21
N LEU A 504 2.31 18.04 19.80
CA LEU A 504 3.25 17.17 19.10
C LEU A 504 2.58 15.84 18.72
N THR A 505 2.67 15.46 17.45
CA THR A 505 2.07 14.24 16.90
C THR A 505 3.09 13.39 16.14
N PHE A 506 2.88 12.08 16.16
CA PHE A 506 3.76 11.10 15.51
C PHE A 506 2.99 10.12 14.63
N ASP A 507 3.46 9.91 13.41
CA ASP A 507 2.85 9.01 12.43
C ASP A 507 3.75 7.81 12.09
N ASP A 508 3.14 6.84 11.40
CA ASP A 508 3.70 5.57 10.88
C ASP A 508 4.01 4.49 11.92
N GLY A 509 4.21 4.85 13.19
CA GLY A 509 4.57 3.93 14.25
C GLY A 509 3.53 2.85 14.59
N PRO A 510 3.88 1.93 15.51
CA PRO A 510 5.15 1.84 16.23
C PRO A 510 6.28 1.05 15.52
N ASP A 511 7.53 1.46 15.66
CA ASP A 511 8.75 0.72 15.26
C ASP A 511 9.58 0.33 16.49
N SER A 512 10.10 -0.91 16.52
CA SER A 512 10.85 -1.46 17.65
C SER A 512 12.17 -0.74 17.97
N ARG A 513 12.73 0.01 17.03
CA ARG A 513 14.02 0.71 17.14
C ARG A 513 13.85 2.18 17.54
N TRP A 514 12.78 2.82 17.07
CA TRP A 514 12.63 4.28 17.10
C TRP A 514 11.57 4.76 18.08
N THR A 515 10.37 4.17 18.08
CA THR A 515 9.27 4.56 18.99
C THR A 515 9.69 4.56 20.47
N PRO A 516 10.43 3.55 21.00
CA PRO A 516 10.90 3.58 22.38
C PRO A 516 11.84 4.76 22.68
N LYS A 517 12.67 5.18 21.72
CA LYS A 517 13.58 6.32 21.87
C LYS A 517 12.77 7.62 21.92
N VAL A 518 11.80 7.79 21.02
CA VAL A 518 10.87 8.93 21.01
C VAL A 518 10.15 9.03 22.36
N LEU A 519 9.56 7.93 22.84
CA LEU A 519 8.89 7.88 24.15
C LEU A 519 9.82 8.28 25.30
N SER A 520 11.08 7.81 25.29
CA SER A 520 12.05 8.16 26.33
C SER A 520 12.37 9.66 26.36
N ILE A 521 12.46 10.30 25.19
CA ILE A 521 12.68 11.74 25.05
C ILE A 521 11.45 12.50 25.57
N LEU A 522 10.24 12.15 25.11
CA LEU A 522 9.00 12.79 25.56
C LEU A 522 8.82 12.71 27.07
N LYS A 523 9.12 11.55 27.67
CA LYS A 523 9.09 11.34 29.12
C LYS A 523 10.12 12.19 29.85
N HIS A 524 11.33 12.33 29.32
CA HIS A 524 12.39 13.15 29.90
C HIS A 524 11.99 14.63 29.96
N TYR A 525 11.49 15.17 28.84
CA TYR A 525 11.08 16.58 28.73
C TYR A 525 9.65 16.85 29.22
N LYS A 526 8.91 15.82 29.67
CA LYS A 526 7.51 15.88 30.13
C LYS A 526 6.57 16.49 29.08
N VAL A 527 6.77 16.12 27.81
CA VAL A 527 5.99 16.60 26.68
C VAL A 527 4.87 15.59 26.37
N PRO A 528 3.59 15.99 26.42
CA PRO A 528 2.50 15.15 25.93
C PRO A 528 2.53 15.05 24.40
N ALA A 529 2.10 13.91 23.86
CA ALA A 529 2.03 13.68 22.41
C ALA A 529 0.88 12.73 22.04
N ALA A 530 0.47 12.78 20.77
CA ALA A 530 -0.45 11.81 20.17
C ALA A 530 0.25 10.98 19.07
N PHE A 531 -0.10 9.71 18.94
CA PHE A 531 0.48 8.77 17.97
C PHE A 531 -0.60 8.23 17.04
N PHE A 532 -0.45 8.41 15.74
CA PHE A 532 -1.31 7.83 14.71
C PHE A 532 -0.64 6.58 14.16
N MET A 533 -1.16 5.42 14.56
CA MET A 533 -0.48 4.15 14.37
C MET A 533 -1.03 3.33 13.20
N VAL A 534 -0.13 2.64 12.51
CA VAL A 534 -0.46 1.73 11.41
C VAL A 534 -0.75 0.33 11.97
N GLY A 535 -1.86 -0.29 11.56
CA GLY A 535 -2.31 -1.59 12.07
C GLY A 535 -1.27 -2.71 11.96
N LEU A 536 -0.58 -2.83 10.82
CA LEU A 536 0.50 -3.81 10.63
C LEU A 536 1.70 -3.55 11.56
N GLN A 537 1.95 -2.31 11.96
CA GLN A 537 3.02 -1.97 12.88
C GLN A 537 2.61 -2.24 14.34
N ILE A 538 1.34 -1.99 14.67
CA ILE A 538 0.73 -2.40 15.95
C ILE A 538 0.86 -3.91 16.15
N GLU A 539 0.49 -4.71 15.16
CA GLU A 539 0.55 -6.18 15.22
C GLU A 539 1.97 -6.69 15.52
N LYS A 540 2.99 -6.06 14.92
CA LYS A 540 4.40 -6.43 15.12
C LYS A 540 4.98 -5.98 16.46
N ASN A 541 4.37 -4.96 17.09
CA ASN A 541 4.96 -4.25 18.23
C ASN A 541 3.95 -4.03 19.38
N ILE A 542 3.09 -5.02 19.65
CA ILE A 542 2.05 -4.95 20.69
C ILE A 542 2.56 -4.41 22.05
N PRO A 543 3.73 -4.83 22.59
CA PRO A 543 4.23 -4.29 23.86
C PRO A 543 4.48 -2.77 23.83
N ILE A 544 4.97 -2.24 22.71
CA ILE A 544 5.28 -0.82 22.55
C ILE A 544 3.98 0.00 22.53
N VAL A 545 2.91 -0.51 21.92
CA VAL A 545 1.59 0.14 21.95
C VAL A 545 1.07 0.27 23.38
N LYS A 546 1.25 -0.78 24.21
CA LYS A 546 0.93 -0.73 25.64
C LYS A 546 1.77 0.32 26.36
N ASP A 547 3.06 0.44 26.04
CA ASP A 547 3.93 1.47 26.62
C ASP A 547 3.53 2.90 26.23
N VAL A 548 3.21 3.15 24.96
CA VAL A 548 2.68 4.44 24.49
C VAL A 548 1.41 4.80 25.27
N PHE A 549 0.48 3.86 25.39
CA PHE A 549 -0.78 4.06 26.09
C PHE A 549 -0.58 4.32 27.60
N ASN A 550 0.27 3.54 28.25
CA ASN A 550 0.57 3.63 29.69
C ASN A 550 1.32 4.92 30.06
N GLN A 551 2.08 5.51 29.15
CA GLN A 551 2.72 6.82 29.34
C GLN A 551 1.74 8.00 29.23
N GLY A 552 0.48 7.74 28.91
CA GLY A 552 -0.57 8.76 28.86
C GLY A 552 -0.76 9.39 27.48
N CYS A 553 -0.04 8.92 26.45
CA CYS A 553 -0.18 9.42 25.08
C CYS A 553 -1.55 9.03 24.48
N THR A 554 -2.08 9.90 23.63
CA THR A 554 -3.30 9.65 22.85
C THR A 554 -2.96 8.80 21.63
N ILE A 555 -3.80 7.83 21.27
CA ILE A 555 -3.57 6.96 20.10
C ILE A 555 -4.69 7.16 19.08
N GLY A 556 -4.30 7.47 17.85
CA GLY A 556 -5.17 7.62 16.69
C GLY A 556 -4.93 6.53 15.65
N ASN A 557 -5.85 6.43 14.69
CA ASN A 557 -5.84 5.47 13.60
C ASN A 557 -5.08 6.03 12.39
N HIS A 558 -4.17 5.27 11.82
CA HIS A 558 -3.45 5.60 10.57
C HIS A 558 -3.58 4.51 9.50
N THR A 559 -4.77 3.88 9.40
CA THR A 559 -5.08 2.72 8.55
C THR A 559 -4.33 1.43 8.92
N PHE A 560 -4.66 0.30 8.28
CA PHE A 560 -4.08 -1.00 8.65
C PHE A 560 -2.78 -1.25 7.88
N THR A 561 -2.78 -0.99 6.58
CA THR A 561 -1.67 -1.28 5.66
C THR A 561 -0.86 -0.07 5.24
N HIS A 562 -1.23 1.15 5.67
CA HIS A 562 -0.64 2.42 5.21
C HIS A 562 -0.86 2.72 3.72
N HIS A 563 -1.85 2.08 3.09
CA HIS A 563 -2.15 2.31 1.69
C HIS A 563 -2.90 3.64 1.48
N ASN A 564 -2.63 4.33 0.37
CA ASN A 564 -3.33 5.55 0.02
C ASN A 564 -4.84 5.27 -0.10
N MET A 565 -5.64 6.00 0.67
CA MET A 565 -7.08 5.77 0.74
C MET A 565 -7.81 6.18 -0.54
N ILE A 566 -7.26 7.09 -1.36
CA ILE A 566 -7.85 7.49 -2.64
C ILE A 566 -7.82 6.34 -3.66
N GLU A 567 -6.85 5.45 -3.57
CA GLU A 567 -6.74 4.27 -4.43
C GLU A 567 -7.66 3.12 -3.99
N ASN A 568 -8.32 3.26 -2.84
CA ASN A 568 -9.17 2.24 -2.25
C ASN A 568 -10.65 2.41 -2.57
N SER A 569 -11.36 1.29 -2.65
CA SER A 569 -12.83 1.31 -2.56
C SER A 569 -13.29 1.62 -1.12
N ASP A 570 -14.47 2.21 -0.93
CA ASP A 570 -15.08 2.48 0.38
C ASP A 570 -15.03 1.26 1.31
N ARG A 571 -15.32 0.06 0.78
CA ARG A 571 -15.29 -1.19 1.55
C ARG A 571 -13.90 -1.51 2.09
N ARG A 572 -12.85 -1.30 1.27
CA ARG A 572 -11.47 -1.50 1.70
C ARG A 572 -11.07 -0.45 2.73
N SER A 573 -11.36 0.83 2.48
CA SER A 573 -11.11 1.91 3.43
C SER A 573 -11.78 1.68 4.79
N PHE A 574 -13.01 1.19 4.80
CA PHE A 574 -13.69 0.80 6.04
C PHE A 574 -13.03 -0.40 6.73
N ALA A 575 -12.54 -1.38 5.97
CA ALA A 575 -11.81 -2.51 6.55
C ALA A 575 -10.49 -2.06 7.18
N GLU A 576 -9.72 -1.20 6.51
CA GLU A 576 -8.47 -0.61 7.00
C GLU A 576 -8.70 0.13 8.34
N LEU A 577 -9.68 1.04 8.39
CA LEU A 577 -10.03 1.76 9.62
C LEU A 577 -10.52 0.81 10.72
N LYS A 578 -11.36 -0.17 10.38
CA LYS A 578 -11.93 -1.11 11.36
C LYS A 578 -10.85 -1.99 11.99
N LEU A 579 -9.98 -2.58 11.17
CA LEU A 579 -8.95 -3.51 11.64
C LEU A 579 -7.95 -2.82 12.57
N THR A 580 -7.52 -1.61 12.24
CA THR A 580 -6.62 -0.82 13.10
C THR A 580 -7.28 -0.45 14.42
N ARG A 581 -8.54 0.01 14.39
CA ARG A 581 -9.29 0.32 15.61
C ARG A 581 -9.45 -0.90 16.51
N MET A 582 -9.82 -2.05 15.95
CA MET A 582 -9.97 -3.29 16.70
C MET A 582 -8.66 -3.72 17.37
N LEU A 583 -7.51 -3.52 16.73
CA LEU A 583 -6.22 -3.78 17.37
C LEU A 583 -5.96 -2.84 18.55
N ILE A 584 -6.13 -1.53 18.38
CA ILE A 584 -5.99 -0.53 19.45
C ILE A 584 -6.91 -0.87 20.64
N GLU A 585 -8.18 -1.16 20.33
CA GLU A 585 -9.22 -1.55 21.27
C GLU A 585 -8.82 -2.79 22.08
N SER A 586 -8.30 -3.81 21.38
CA SER A 586 -7.93 -5.07 22.00
C SER A 586 -6.74 -4.93 22.96
N ILE A 587 -5.75 -4.11 22.59
CA ILE A 587 -4.50 -3.92 23.34
C ILE A 587 -4.70 -2.99 24.54
N THR A 588 -5.45 -1.91 24.36
CA THR A 588 -5.56 -0.83 25.37
C THR A 588 -6.85 -0.90 26.20
N GLY A 589 -7.87 -1.63 25.71
CA GLY A 589 -9.22 -1.61 26.28
C GLY A 589 -9.99 -0.31 25.99
N GLN A 590 -9.43 0.58 25.17
CA GLN A 590 -10.02 1.85 24.75
C GLN A 590 -10.09 1.92 23.23
N SER A 591 -11.18 2.46 22.70
CA SER A 591 -11.31 2.76 21.28
C SER A 591 -10.59 4.06 20.94
N THR A 592 -10.69 4.50 19.68
CA THR A 592 -10.24 5.83 19.26
C THR A 592 -11.23 6.39 18.25
N ILE A 593 -11.52 7.69 18.39
CA ILE A 593 -12.26 8.46 17.38
C ILE A 593 -11.30 9.32 16.55
N LEU A 594 -9.99 9.22 16.75
CA LEU A 594 -9.01 10.02 16.04
C LEU A 594 -8.51 9.26 14.83
N PHE A 595 -8.43 9.95 13.70
CA PHE A 595 -7.91 9.41 12.46
C PHE A 595 -7.04 10.45 11.74
N ARG A 596 -5.96 9.99 11.14
CA ARG A 596 -5.13 10.77 10.21
C ARG A 596 -4.88 9.91 8.98
N ALA A 597 -5.12 10.44 7.78
CA ALA A 597 -4.96 9.67 6.55
C ALA A 597 -3.48 9.57 6.13
N PRO A 598 -3.02 8.40 5.65
CA PRO A 598 -1.71 8.29 5.00
C PRO A 598 -1.63 9.23 3.78
N TYR A 599 -0.48 9.87 3.59
CA TYR A 599 -0.13 10.78 2.47
C TYR A 599 -0.90 12.11 2.38
N ASN A 600 -2.14 12.19 2.87
CA ASN A 600 -3.03 13.34 2.69
C ASN A 600 -3.60 13.80 4.03
N ALA A 601 -2.79 14.44 4.88
CA ALA A 601 -3.17 14.84 6.24
C ALA A 601 -3.19 16.36 6.48
N ASP A 602 -3.19 17.18 5.43
CA ASP A 602 -3.23 18.64 5.55
C ASP A 602 -4.45 19.14 6.37
N ALA A 603 -4.24 20.16 7.22
CA ALA A 603 -5.27 20.84 7.99
C ALA A 603 -6.14 21.81 7.15
N ASP A 604 -5.71 22.18 5.94
CA ASP A 604 -6.48 22.98 4.98
C ASP A 604 -6.70 22.24 3.65
N PRO A 605 -7.40 21.08 3.66
CA PRO A 605 -7.55 20.27 2.46
C PRO A 605 -8.32 21.04 1.37
N THR A 606 -7.72 21.16 0.20
CA THR A 606 -8.21 22.02 -0.89
C THR A 606 -8.75 21.24 -2.09
N ASP A 607 -8.29 20.00 -2.27
CA ASP A 607 -8.69 19.13 -3.36
C ASP A 607 -9.54 17.94 -2.89
N HIS A 608 -10.38 17.41 -3.77
CA HIS A 608 -11.22 16.24 -3.45
C HIS A 608 -10.39 15.04 -2.95
N GLU A 609 -9.14 14.90 -3.43
CA GLU A 609 -8.21 13.85 -2.99
C GLU A 609 -7.76 13.98 -1.52
N GLU A 610 -7.83 15.19 -0.95
CA GLU A 610 -7.50 15.45 0.45
C GLU A 610 -8.75 15.38 1.34
N ILE A 611 -9.91 15.73 0.79
CA ILE A 611 -11.20 15.78 1.51
C ILE A 611 -11.84 14.39 1.63
N TRP A 612 -11.71 13.54 0.61
CA TRP A 612 -12.39 12.25 0.57
C TRP A 612 -12.03 11.31 1.74
N PRO A 613 -10.76 11.16 2.17
CA PRO A 613 -10.42 10.33 3.32
C PRO A 613 -11.12 10.79 4.60
N MET A 614 -11.24 12.11 4.80
CA MET A 614 -11.97 12.71 5.91
C MET A 614 -13.47 12.39 5.84
N ILE A 615 -14.11 12.43 4.68
CA ILE A 615 -15.54 12.07 4.51
C ILE A 615 -15.76 10.59 4.84
N ILE A 616 -14.91 9.70 4.34
CA ILE A 616 -15.04 8.26 4.61
C ILE A 616 -14.84 7.96 6.10
N ALA A 617 -13.91 8.66 6.74
CA ALA A 617 -13.67 8.53 8.17
C ALA A 617 -14.84 9.09 9.00
N SER A 618 -15.43 10.23 8.61
CA SER A 618 -16.56 10.85 9.33
C SER A 618 -17.82 9.98 9.31
N ARG A 619 -18.09 9.26 8.21
CA ARG A 619 -19.16 8.23 8.13
C ARG A 619 -19.01 7.10 9.15
N ARG A 620 -17.82 6.94 9.74
CA ARG A 620 -17.50 6.00 10.81
C ARG A 620 -17.22 6.69 12.15
N ASN A 621 -17.62 7.95 12.27
CA ASN A 621 -17.52 8.79 13.46
C ASN A 621 -16.09 9.10 13.91
N TYR A 622 -15.15 9.21 12.98
CA TYR A 622 -13.80 9.71 13.28
C TYR A 622 -13.71 11.23 13.13
N LEU A 623 -12.93 11.86 14.00
CA LEU A 623 -12.35 13.19 13.85
C LEU A 623 -11.05 13.06 13.07
N PHE A 624 -10.93 13.85 12.01
CA PHE A 624 -9.73 13.89 11.19
C PHE A 624 -8.74 14.87 11.81
N VAL A 625 -7.53 14.42 12.14
CA VAL A 625 -6.51 15.27 12.76
C VAL A 625 -5.50 15.64 11.68
N GLY A 626 -5.54 16.89 11.24
CA GLY A 626 -4.60 17.38 10.26
C GLY A 626 -3.25 17.78 10.86
N GLU A 627 -2.37 18.32 10.03
CA GLU A 627 -1.15 19.01 10.43
C GLU A 627 -1.01 20.36 9.74
N SER A 628 -0.31 21.27 10.41
CA SER A 628 0.09 22.56 9.81
C SER A 628 1.61 22.76 9.78
N ILE A 629 2.36 21.96 10.52
CA ILE A 629 3.83 22.00 10.56
C ILE A 629 4.36 20.59 10.28
N ASP A 630 4.64 20.30 9.01
CA ASP A 630 5.34 19.08 8.56
C ASP A 630 6.78 19.41 8.09
N PRO A 631 7.81 19.01 8.85
CA PRO A 631 9.21 19.19 8.44
C PRO A 631 9.66 18.22 7.34
N ASN A 632 8.78 17.33 6.87
CA ASN A 632 9.08 16.26 5.92
C ASN A 632 10.23 15.39 6.41
N ASP A 633 10.22 15.02 7.70
CA ASP A 633 11.25 14.20 8.32
C ASP A 633 11.27 12.76 7.79
N TRP A 634 10.22 12.37 7.07
CA TRP A 634 10.13 11.11 6.34
C TRP A 634 10.95 11.08 5.04
N GLN A 635 11.35 12.25 4.49
CA GLN A 635 12.06 12.39 3.21
C GLN A 635 13.43 11.70 3.23
N GLN A 636 13.76 10.93 2.19
CA GLN A 636 15.05 10.26 2.09
C GLN A 636 16.21 11.27 2.06
N GLY A 637 17.22 11.06 2.91
CA GLY A 637 18.42 11.90 3.00
C GLY A 637 18.28 13.19 3.82
N VAL A 638 17.14 13.42 4.47
CA VAL A 638 16.93 14.58 5.34
C VAL A 638 17.82 14.51 6.60
N THR A 639 18.38 15.64 7.02
CA THR A 639 19.25 15.75 8.20
C THR A 639 18.51 16.28 9.42
N ALA A 640 19.03 16.01 10.62
CA ALA A 640 18.45 16.51 11.87
C ALA A 640 18.41 18.05 11.92
N ASP A 641 19.40 18.74 11.35
CA ASP A 641 19.44 20.20 11.25
C ASP A 641 18.35 20.75 10.35
N GLN A 642 18.06 20.08 9.22
CA GLN A 642 16.96 20.47 8.34
C GLN A 642 15.60 20.28 9.01
N ILE A 643 15.40 19.16 9.71
CA ILE A 643 14.16 18.91 10.46
C ILE A 643 13.98 19.99 11.53
N TYR A 644 15.01 20.22 12.36
CA TYR A 644 15.01 21.24 13.40
C TYR A 644 14.66 22.63 12.84
N LYS A 645 15.32 23.03 11.74
CA LYS A 645 15.07 24.33 11.11
C LYS A 645 13.65 24.44 10.57
N ARG A 646 13.15 23.42 9.83
CA ARG A 646 11.81 23.45 9.24
C ARG A 646 10.71 23.53 10.30
N VAL A 647 10.87 22.83 11.43
CA VAL A 647 9.92 22.95 12.55
C VAL A 647 9.93 24.36 13.14
N LEU A 648 11.11 24.92 13.44
CA LEU A 648 11.18 26.30 13.96
C LEU A 648 10.65 27.33 12.98
N ASP A 649 11.01 27.22 11.70
CA ASP A 649 10.52 28.12 10.65
C ASP A 649 8.99 28.07 10.57
N GLY A 650 8.37 26.89 10.67
CA GLY A 650 6.91 26.74 10.68
C GLY A 650 6.23 27.30 11.94
N VAL A 651 6.83 27.10 13.12
CA VAL A 651 6.33 27.66 14.39
C VAL A 651 6.46 29.19 14.40
N HIS A 652 7.60 29.74 13.97
CA HIS A 652 7.86 31.18 13.98
C HIS A 652 7.08 31.94 12.92
N GLN A 653 6.67 31.28 11.84
CA GLN A 653 5.77 31.85 10.82
C GLN A 653 4.29 31.63 11.15
N GLU A 654 3.97 31.09 12.33
CA GLU A 654 2.61 30.88 12.83
C GLU A 654 1.73 30.05 11.88
N TYR A 655 2.30 29.03 11.24
CA TYR A 655 1.56 28.16 10.32
C TYR A 655 0.45 27.35 11.01
N GLY A 656 0.59 27.07 12.31
CA GLY A 656 -0.41 26.37 13.12
C GLY A 656 0.16 25.91 14.46
N HIS A 657 -0.55 25.00 15.14
CA HIS A 657 -0.22 24.50 16.47
C HIS A 657 0.15 23.01 16.51
N ILE A 658 -0.23 22.22 15.50
CA ILE A 658 0.05 20.78 15.42
C ILE A 658 1.31 20.54 14.60
N ILE A 659 2.35 20.03 15.27
CA ILE A 659 3.60 19.56 14.66
C ILE A 659 3.49 18.06 14.39
N LEU A 660 3.77 17.67 13.15
CA LEU A 660 3.88 16.27 12.71
C LEU A 660 5.36 15.85 12.66
N LEU A 661 5.65 14.67 13.20
CA LEU A 661 6.91 13.95 13.03
C LEU A 661 6.62 12.46 12.78
N HIS A 662 7.62 11.68 12.39
CA HIS A 662 7.44 10.25 12.14
C HIS A 662 8.29 9.40 13.07
N ASP A 663 7.68 8.43 13.76
CA ASP A 663 8.39 7.48 14.62
C ASP A 663 8.61 6.11 13.97
N ALA A 664 8.18 5.94 12.71
CA ALA A 664 8.53 4.80 11.85
C ALA A 664 8.61 5.23 10.36
N GLY A 665 8.70 4.24 9.46
CA GLY A 665 8.78 4.46 8.02
C GLY A 665 10.21 4.76 7.52
N GLY A 666 10.43 4.55 6.22
CA GLY A 666 11.73 4.75 5.55
C GLY A 666 12.88 3.85 6.05
N ASP A 667 14.10 4.13 5.58
CA ASP A 667 15.30 3.37 5.96
C ASP A 667 15.73 3.62 7.42
N THR A 668 15.53 4.86 7.91
CA THR A 668 15.92 5.30 9.26
C THR A 668 15.08 6.49 9.76
N ARG A 669 14.89 6.58 11.08
CA ARG A 669 14.32 7.74 11.81
C ARG A 669 15.31 8.37 12.79
N GLU A 670 16.59 8.04 12.68
CA GLU A 670 17.65 8.63 13.51
C GLU A 670 17.73 10.16 13.44
N PRO A 671 17.55 10.82 12.27
CA PRO A 671 17.50 12.28 12.18
C PRO A 671 16.37 12.89 13.02
N THR A 672 15.16 12.31 12.98
CA THR A 672 14.02 12.75 13.80
C THR A 672 14.31 12.64 15.29
N VAL A 673 14.83 11.48 15.73
CA VAL A 673 15.19 11.23 17.13
C VAL A 673 16.30 12.20 17.60
N THR A 674 17.21 12.60 16.71
CA THR A 674 18.28 13.55 17.01
C THR A 674 17.79 15.00 17.06
N ALA A 675 16.85 15.37 16.20
CA ALA A 675 16.27 16.71 16.15
C ALA A 675 15.30 16.98 17.30
N LEU A 676 14.53 15.98 17.72
CA LEU A 676 13.42 16.12 18.67
C LEU A 676 13.81 16.79 20.01
N PRO A 677 14.89 16.40 20.71
CA PRO A 677 15.31 17.08 21.94
C PRO A 677 15.63 18.57 21.72
N ARG A 678 16.30 18.89 20.60
CA ARG A 678 16.68 20.27 20.24
C ARG A 678 15.44 21.12 19.97
N ILE A 679 14.46 20.56 19.26
CA ILE A 679 13.17 21.21 18.99
C ILE A 679 12.48 21.55 20.31
N ILE A 680 12.30 20.55 21.17
CA ILE A 680 11.59 20.71 22.45
C ILE A 680 12.30 21.77 23.32
N GLU A 681 13.61 21.65 23.51
CA GLU A 681 14.38 22.54 24.38
C GLU A 681 14.37 23.98 23.87
N THR A 682 14.54 24.19 22.56
CA THR A 682 14.53 25.54 21.97
C THR A 682 13.17 26.20 22.15
N LEU A 683 12.09 25.51 21.77
CA LEU A 683 10.74 26.07 21.84
C LEU A 683 10.30 26.32 23.29
N GLN A 684 10.62 25.42 24.23
CA GLN A 684 10.37 25.66 25.66
C GLN A 684 11.15 26.88 26.17
N ARG A 685 12.41 27.07 25.74
CA ARG A 685 13.23 28.24 26.11
C ARG A 685 12.66 29.54 25.54
N GLU A 686 12.02 29.50 24.38
CA GLU A 686 11.33 30.63 23.74
C GLU A 686 9.93 30.90 24.33
N GLY A 687 9.52 30.10 25.32
CA GLY A 687 8.28 30.25 26.07
C GLY A 687 7.08 29.51 25.49
N TYR A 688 7.28 28.61 24.52
CA TYR A 688 6.22 27.73 24.03
C TYR A 688 5.92 26.61 25.04
N GLN A 689 4.64 26.28 25.17
CA GLN A 689 4.17 25.19 26.00
C GLN A 689 3.60 24.06 25.13
N PHE A 690 4.17 22.87 25.25
CA PHE A 690 3.58 21.67 24.67
C PHE A 690 2.35 21.22 25.48
N ILE A 691 1.22 21.11 24.81
CA ILE A 691 -0.06 20.66 25.37
C ILE A 691 -0.52 19.38 24.67
N SER A 692 -1.40 18.62 25.35
CA SER A 692 -1.95 17.40 24.78
C SER A 692 -3.07 17.72 23.80
N LEU A 693 -3.36 16.77 22.89
CA LEU A 693 -4.44 16.91 21.91
C LEU A 693 -5.81 17.07 22.60
N GLU A 694 -6.02 16.42 23.74
CA GLU A 694 -7.21 16.59 24.60
C GLU A 694 -7.41 18.06 25.00
N LYS A 695 -6.33 18.71 25.47
CA LYS A 695 -6.38 20.11 25.91
C LYS A 695 -6.60 21.05 24.74
N TYR A 696 -5.99 20.77 23.58
CA TYR A 696 -6.18 21.54 22.35
C TYR A 696 -7.63 21.51 21.86
N LEU A 697 -8.29 20.35 21.99
CA LEU A 697 -9.70 20.15 21.62
C LEU A 697 -10.69 20.55 22.73
N GLY A 698 -10.24 20.84 23.94
CA GLY A 698 -11.11 21.04 25.10
C GLY A 698 -11.90 19.79 25.50
N MET A 699 -11.43 18.60 25.12
CA MET A 699 -12.10 17.31 25.36
C MET A 699 -11.34 16.47 26.37
N SER A 700 -12.00 15.50 27.01
CA SER A 700 -11.31 14.55 27.89
C SER A 700 -10.66 13.41 27.10
N ARG A 701 -9.62 12.78 27.66
CA ARG A 701 -9.02 11.57 27.05
C ARG A 701 -10.04 10.44 26.88
N GLN A 702 -11.02 10.31 27.79
CA GLN A 702 -12.10 9.32 27.68
C GLN A 702 -13.09 9.66 26.56
N THR A 703 -13.14 10.91 26.11
CA THR A 703 -13.94 11.30 24.95
C THR A 703 -13.22 10.92 23.66
N LEU A 704 -11.92 11.18 23.57
CA LEU A 704 -11.11 10.86 22.38
C LEU A 704 -10.79 9.35 22.26
N MET A 705 -10.62 8.69 23.40
CA MET A 705 -10.35 7.26 23.52
C MET A 705 -11.37 6.59 24.48
N PRO A 706 -12.61 6.37 24.02
CA PRO A 706 -13.68 5.89 24.90
C PRO A 706 -13.42 4.46 25.40
N PRO A 707 -13.68 4.17 26.68
CA PRO A 707 -13.53 2.83 27.22
C PRO A 707 -14.55 1.90 26.59
N ILE A 708 -14.12 0.69 26.23
CA ILE A 708 -15.02 -0.31 25.66
C ILE A 708 -15.83 -0.94 26.78
N LYS A 709 -17.16 -0.94 26.63
CA LYS A 709 -18.04 -1.64 27.56
C LYS A 709 -17.67 -3.13 27.57
N LYS A 710 -17.43 -3.69 28.76
CA LYS A 710 -17.09 -5.11 28.97
C LYS A 710 -18.29 -6.04 28.72
N GLY A 711 -18.79 -6.07 27.49
CA GLY A 711 -19.86 -6.94 27.01
C GLY A 711 -19.33 -8.14 26.22
N LYS A 712 -20.24 -8.86 25.53
CA LYS A 712 -19.87 -10.03 24.70
C LYS A 712 -18.83 -9.68 23.63
N GLU A 713 -18.95 -8.50 23.02
CA GLU A 713 -18.03 -7.99 21.99
C GLU A 713 -16.61 -7.76 22.54
N TYR A 714 -16.48 -7.20 23.74
CA TYR A 714 -15.19 -6.99 24.40
C TYR A 714 -14.46 -8.31 24.65
N TYR A 715 -15.16 -9.33 25.18
CA TYR A 715 -14.53 -10.63 25.44
C TYR A 715 -14.21 -11.39 24.14
N ALA A 716 -15.03 -11.25 23.10
CA ALA A 716 -14.73 -11.78 21.77
C ALA A 716 -13.47 -11.12 21.18
N MET A 717 -13.32 -9.80 21.35
CA MET A 717 -12.13 -9.06 20.95
C MET A 717 -10.87 -9.44 21.77
N GLN A 718 -10.99 -9.65 23.08
CA GLN A 718 -9.87 -10.13 23.91
C GLN A 718 -9.44 -11.56 23.54
N ALA A 719 -10.40 -12.42 23.17
CA ALA A 719 -10.08 -13.74 22.61
C ALA A 719 -9.32 -13.62 21.27
N ASN A 720 -9.66 -12.62 20.44
CA ASN A 720 -8.91 -12.34 19.22
C ASN A 720 -7.50 -11.81 19.48
N LEU A 721 -7.30 -10.93 20.46
CA LEU A 721 -5.95 -10.53 20.86
C LEU A 721 -5.15 -11.75 21.31
N SER A 722 -5.76 -12.63 22.11
CA SER A 722 -5.10 -13.86 22.55
C SER A 722 -4.74 -14.77 21.37
N LEU A 723 -5.60 -14.84 20.35
CA LEU A 723 -5.35 -15.57 19.11
C LEU A 723 -4.24 -14.90 18.28
N ALA A 724 -4.24 -13.58 18.16
CA ALA A 724 -3.22 -12.81 17.44
C ALA A 724 -1.86 -12.92 18.14
N GLU A 725 -1.80 -12.76 19.46
CA GLU A 725 -0.61 -12.99 20.28
C GLU A 725 -0.13 -14.45 20.14
N LEU A 726 -1.04 -15.43 20.11
CA LEU A 726 -0.68 -16.83 19.86
C LEU A 726 -0.09 -17.02 18.45
N ILE A 727 -0.69 -16.43 17.41
CA ILE A 727 -0.19 -16.48 16.04
C ILE A 727 1.18 -15.81 15.94
N TYR A 728 1.35 -14.65 16.57
CA TYR A 728 2.61 -13.91 16.64
C TYR A 728 3.70 -14.78 17.28
N HIS A 729 3.46 -15.36 18.45
CA HIS A 729 4.41 -16.25 19.11
C HIS A 729 4.69 -17.54 18.34
N ILE A 730 3.69 -18.11 17.67
CA ILE A 730 3.89 -19.28 16.78
C ILE A 730 4.76 -18.89 15.58
N SER A 731 4.51 -17.74 14.96
CA SER A 731 5.29 -17.24 13.83
C SER A 731 6.75 -17.01 14.20
N ASP A 732 6.99 -16.36 15.35
CA ASP A 732 8.34 -16.14 15.87
C ASP A 732 9.03 -17.46 16.20
N PHE A 733 8.32 -18.41 16.82
CA PHE A 733 8.83 -19.74 17.08
C PHE A 733 9.22 -20.47 15.79
N LEU A 734 8.36 -20.45 14.77
CA LEU A 734 8.63 -21.09 13.48
C LEU A 734 9.82 -20.42 12.75
N THR A 735 9.93 -19.09 12.84
CA THR A 735 11.06 -18.33 12.27
C THR A 735 12.36 -18.69 12.96
N ALA A 736 12.38 -18.69 14.30
CA ALA A 736 13.55 -19.10 15.08
C ALA A 736 13.93 -20.56 14.79
N LEU A 737 12.94 -21.45 14.72
CA LEU A 737 13.14 -22.86 14.36
C LEU A 737 13.75 -23.01 12.97
N PHE A 738 13.27 -22.24 11.99
CA PHE A 738 13.82 -22.23 10.63
C PHE A 738 15.27 -21.73 10.60
N LEU A 739 15.58 -20.66 11.34
CA LEU A 739 16.95 -20.16 11.48
C LEU A 739 17.86 -21.24 12.07
N VAL A 740 17.42 -21.92 13.13
CA VAL A 740 18.15 -23.04 13.74
C VAL A 740 18.39 -24.16 12.72
N PHE A 741 17.38 -24.55 11.94
CA PHE A 741 17.53 -25.56 10.89
C PHE A 741 18.50 -25.13 9.80
N LEU A 742 18.49 -23.86 9.40
CA LEU A 742 19.43 -23.30 8.44
C LEU A 742 20.87 -23.39 8.96
N VAL A 743 21.12 -22.95 10.20
CA VAL A 743 22.44 -23.01 10.83
C VAL A 743 22.90 -24.47 10.99
N LEU A 744 22.04 -25.37 11.46
CA LEU A 744 22.36 -26.79 11.58
C LEU A 744 22.68 -27.41 10.21
N GLY A 745 21.90 -27.10 9.17
CA GLY A 745 22.15 -27.53 7.81
C GLY A 745 23.50 -27.05 7.29
N PHE A 746 23.81 -25.77 7.46
CA PHE A 746 25.10 -25.21 7.06
C PHE A 746 26.27 -25.85 7.81
N MET A 747 26.16 -26.01 9.14
CA MET A 747 27.18 -26.69 9.95
C MET A 747 27.39 -28.14 9.50
N ARG A 748 26.30 -28.89 9.22
CA ARG A 748 26.39 -30.25 8.68
C ARG A 748 27.16 -30.26 7.35
N LEU A 749 26.83 -29.36 6.43
CA LEU A 749 27.49 -29.28 5.13
C LEU A 749 28.99 -28.99 5.25
N VAL A 750 29.36 -27.99 6.06
CA VAL A 750 30.77 -27.66 6.31
C VAL A 750 31.50 -28.85 6.96
N PHE A 751 30.89 -29.50 7.93
CA PHE A 751 31.49 -30.65 8.61
C PHE A 751 31.68 -31.83 7.66
N MET A 752 30.67 -32.16 6.85
CA MET A 752 30.78 -33.19 5.81
C MET A 752 31.89 -32.87 4.81
N TYR A 753 32.02 -31.61 4.39
CA TYR A 753 33.08 -31.17 3.48
C TYR A 753 34.47 -31.39 4.10
N VAL A 754 34.65 -31.06 5.38
CA VAL A 754 35.91 -31.29 6.10
C VAL A 754 36.21 -32.79 6.22
N LEU A 755 35.25 -33.61 6.62
CA LEU A 755 35.43 -35.06 6.73
C LEU A 755 35.78 -35.70 5.39
N MET A 756 35.14 -35.25 4.31
CA MET A 756 35.38 -35.74 2.96
C MET A 756 36.80 -35.38 2.47
N ILE A 757 37.26 -34.14 2.65
CA ILE A 757 38.64 -33.76 2.29
C ILE A 757 39.66 -34.60 3.07
N ARG A 758 39.36 -34.85 4.35
CA ARG A 758 40.21 -35.72 5.18
C ARG A 758 40.23 -37.16 4.65
N GLU A 759 39.09 -37.71 4.24
CA GLU A 759 39.01 -39.07 3.69
C GLU A 759 39.78 -39.15 2.39
N LYS A 760 39.59 -38.21 1.46
CA LYS A 760 40.29 -38.25 0.17
C LYS A 760 41.81 -38.16 0.34
N ARG A 761 42.26 -37.33 1.30
CA ARG A 761 43.69 -37.26 1.65
C ARG A 761 44.19 -38.55 2.30
N ALA A 762 43.37 -39.23 3.10
CA ALA A 762 43.71 -40.51 3.72
C ALA A 762 43.74 -41.63 2.68
N GLU A 763 42.73 -41.71 1.81
CA GLU A 763 42.63 -42.65 0.68
C GLU A 763 43.85 -42.53 -0.25
N ASN A 764 44.22 -41.31 -0.67
CA ASN A 764 45.42 -41.10 -1.50
C ASN A 764 46.73 -41.51 -0.81
N ARG A 765 46.74 -41.63 0.52
CA ARG A 765 47.91 -42.11 1.30
C ARG A 765 47.87 -43.62 1.57
N ARG A 766 46.69 -44.26 1.46
CA ARG A 766 46.54 -45.71 1.63
C ARG A 766 47.10 -46.40 0.40
N ASN A 767 48.28 -46.99 0.55
CA ASN A 767 48.90 -47.81 -0.50
C ASN A 767 48.69 -49.29 -0.15
N TYR A 768 47.62 -49.89 -0.69
CA TYR A 768 47.36 -51.31 -0.51
C TYR A 768 48.27 -52.14 -1.40
N ALA A 769 48.94 -53.13 -0.82
CA ALA A 769 49.72 -54.09 -1.59
C ALA A 769 48.80 -54.88 -2.54
N PRO A 770 49.31 -55.33 -3.71
CA PRO A 770 48.61 -56.30 -4.55
C PRO A 770 48.27 -57.56 -3.74
N ILE A 771 47.13 -58.18 -4.05
CA ILE A 771 46.73 -59.44 -3.41
C ILE A 771 47.59 -60.55 -3.99
N ASP A 772 48.33 -61.26 -3.13
CA ASP A 772 49.05 -62.48 -3.50
C ASP A 772 48.05 -63.65 -3.58
N PRO A 773 47.89 -64.29 -4.76
CA PRO A 773 46.96 -65.39 -4.93
C PRO A 773 47.20 -66.61 -4.04
N LEU A 774 48.43 -66.81 -3.56
CA LEU A 774 48.80 -67.97 -2.72
C LEU A 774 48.43 -67.78 -1.24
N THR A 775 48.32 -66.53 -0.78
CA THR A 775 48.03 -66.19 0.63
C THR A 775 46.69 -65.50 0.80
N ALA A 776 45.92 -65.32 -0.28
CA ALA A 776 44.61 -64.68 -0.25
C ALA A 776 43.62 -65.51 0.59
N PRO A 777 43.00 -64.94 1.64
CA PRO A 777 42.03 -65.68 2.45
C PRO A 777 40.80 -66.07 1.63
N ALA A 778 40.20 -67.22 1.92
CA ALA A 778 39.02 -67.70 1.22
C ALA A 778 37.78 -66.84 1.52
N VAL A 779 37.00 -66.53 0.48
CA VAL A 779 35.80 -65.69 0.56
C VAL A 779 34.58 -66.45 0.06
N SER A 780 33.45 -66.35 0.76
CA SER A 780 32.16 -66.82 0.28
C SER A 780 31.23 -65.67 -0.09
N ILE A 781 30.70 -65.65 -1.31
CA ILE A 781 29.63 -64.75 -1.71
C ILE A 781 28.29 -65.41 -1.39
N ILE A 782 27.42 -64.75 -0.63
CA ILE A 782 26.06 -65.23 -0.34
C ILE A 782 25.05 -64.41 -1.13
N VAL A 783 24.22 -65.12 -1.89
CA VAL A 783 23.14 -64.53 -2.70
C VAL A 783 21.79 -65.06 -2.21
N PRO A 784 21.02 -64.30 -1.43
CA PRO A 784 19.66 -64.68 -1.06
C PRO A 784 18.70 -64.45 -2.23
N ALA A 785 17.93 -65.46 -2.61
CA ALA A 785 16.99 -65.39 -3.72
C ALA A 785 15.57 -65.82 -3.30
N TYR A 786 14.57 -65.05 -3.72
CA TYR A 786 13.17 -65.42 -3.65
C TYR A 786 12.39 -64.70 -4.74
N ASN A 787 11.86 -65.49 -5.68
CA ASN A 787 11.16 -65.00 -6.86
C ASN A 787 11.98 -64.04 -7.73
N GLU A 788 13.19 -64.46 -8.12
CA GLU A 788 14.17 -63.69 -8.90
C GLU A 788 14.48 -64.36 -10.26
N GLU A 789 13.50 -65.07 -10.84
CA GLU A 789 13.68 -65.88 -12.07
C GLU A 789 14.20 -65.09 -13.26
N VAL A 790 13.98 -63.76 -13.29
CA VAL A 790 14.40 -62.88 -14.39
C VAL A 790 15.90 -62.58 -14.36
N ASN A 791 16.49 -62.39 -13.18
CA ASN A 791 17.83 -61.83 -13.02
C ASN A 791 18.86 -62.85 -12.52
N ILE A 792 18.43 -63.88 -11.78
CA ILE A 792 19.33 -64.70 -10.96
C ILE A 792 20.46 -65.36 -11.75
N VAL A 793 20.17 -65.91 -12.93
CA VAL A 793 21.18 -66.59 -13.76
C VAL A 793 22.27 -65.62 -14.20
N ARG A 794 21.88 -64.40 -14.57
CA ARG A 794 22.81 -63.35 -14.99
C ARG A 794 23.68 -62.86 -13.83
N THR A 795 23.09 -62.72 -12.65
CA THR A 795 23.80 -62.36 -11.41
C THR A 795 24.88 -63.39 -11.08
N ILE A 796 24.54 -64.69 -11.01
CA ILE A 796 25.50 -65.75 -10.70
C ILE A 796 26.61 -65.83 -11.75
N SER A 797 26.27 -65.73 -13.05
CA SER A 797 27.29 -65.67 -14.11
C SER A 797 28.27 -64.51 -13.94
N ASN A 798 27.78 -63.31 -13.60
CA ASN A 798 28.64 -62.14 -13.35
C ASN A 798 29.53 -62.32 -12.10
N LEU A 799 29.00 -62.93 -11.03
CA LEU A 799 29.78 -63.19 -9.81
C LEU A 799 30.90 -64.21 -10.03
N LYS A 800 30.75 -65.12 -11.00
CA LYS A 800 31.83 -66.05 -11.38
C LYS A 800 33.01 -65.36 -12.09
N GLU A 801 32.79 -64.16 -12.66
CA GLU A 801 33.82 -63.38 -13.37
C GLU A 801 34.69 -62.54 -12.43
N GLN A 802 34.49 -62.63 -11.11
CA GLN A 802 35.32 -61.92 -10.14
C GLN A 802 36.78 -62.42 -10.21
N ASP A 803 37.72 -61.49 -10.12
CA ASP A 803 39.17 -61.73 -10.23
C ASP A 803 39.82 -62.30 -8.96
N TYR A 804 39.04 -62.48 -7.89
CA TYR A 804 39.55 -62.95 -6.60
C TYR A 804 39.84 -64.46 -6.64
N PRO A 805 41.05 -64.90 -6.23
CA PRO A 805 41.56 -66.25 -6.51
C PRO A 805 40.88 -67.38 -5.72
N SER A 806 40.42 -67.11 -4.49
CA SER A 806 39.81 -68.11 -3.60
C SER A 806 38.38 -67.70 -3.22
N LEU A 807 37.42 -68.01 -4.11
CA LEU A 807 36.03 -67.55 -4.05
C LEU A 807 35.03 -68.70 -4.26
N LYS A 808 34.00 -68.79 -3.40
CA LYS A 808 32.82 -69.66 -3.59
C LYS A 808 31.53 -68.85 -3.54
N ILE A 809 30.53 -69.23 -4.33
CA ILE A 809 29.23 -68.55 -4.41
C ILE A 809 28.17 -69.46 -3.80
N TYR A 810 27.48 -68.99 -2.76
CA TYR A 810 26.40 -69.67 -2.07
C TYR A 810 25.08 -69.01 -2.44
N LEU A 811 24.32 -69.65 -3.31
CA LEU A 811 22.95 -69.25 -3.60
C LEU A 811 22.01 -69.86 -2.55
N VAL A 812 21.25 -68.99 -1.86
CA VAL A 812 20.24 -69.41 -0.88
C VAL A 812 18.85 -69.12 -1.41
N ASP A 813 18.16 -70.15 -1.89
CA ASP A 813 16.76 -70.08 -2.26
C ASP A 813 15.86 -70.07 -1.00
N ASP A 814 15.18 -68.96 -0.74
CA ASP A 814 14.26 -68.77 0.40
C ASP A 814 12.83 -69.25 0.06
N GLY A 815 12.73 -70.43 -0.56
CA GLY A 815 11.47 -71.06 -0.92
C GLY A 815 10.73 -70.32 -2.02
N SER A 816 11.42 -70.02 -3.13
CA SER A 816 10.82 -69.35 -4.30
C SER A 816 9.58 -70.11 -4.80
N LYS A 817 8.60 -69.34 -5.28
CA LYS A 817 7.35 -69.85 -5.85
C LYS A 817 7.30 -69.78 -7.38
N ASP A 818 8.28 -69.11 -7.98
CA ASP A 818 8.47 -69.03 -9.43
C ASP A 818 9.57 -70.02 -9.87
N ASN A 819 10.09 -69.88 -11.10
CA ASN A 819 11.08 -70.80 -11.64
C ASN A 819 12.53 -70.51 -11.18
N THR A 820 12.75 -69.66 -10.16
CA THR A 820 14.10 -69.26 -9.71
C THR A 820 15.02 -70.46 -9.45
N LEU A 821 14.60 -71.39 -8.59
CA LEU A 821 15.41 -72.55 -8.21
C LEU A 821 15.68 -73.49 -9.39
N GLN A 822 14.67 -73.69 -10.25
CA GLN A 822 14.80 -74.52 -11.44
C GLN A 822 15.85 -73.94 -12.40
N ARG A 823 15.75 -72.65 -12.73
CA ARG A 823 16.67 -71.99 -13.67
C ARG A 823 18.11 -71.99 -13.20
N VAL A 824 18.35 -71.91 -11.89
CA VAL A 824 19.71 -71.97 -11.35
C VAL A 824 20.27 -73.39 -11.44
N ARG A 825 19.51 -74.41 -11.05
CA ARG A 825 19.97 -75.80 -11.15
C ARG A 825 20.29 -76.19 -12.59
N GLU A 826 19.44 -75.80 -13.55
CA GLU A 826 19.67 -76.04 -14.98
C GLU A 826 21.03 -75.53 -15.48
N VAL A 827 21.56 -74.44 -14.92
CA VAL A 827 22.79 -73.79 -15.40
C VAL A 827 24.01 -74.09 -14.53
N PHE A 828 23.85 -74.26 -13.21
CA PHE A 828 24.97 -74.26 -12.25
C PHE A 828 25.03 -75.50 -11.32
N GLU A 829 24.18 -76.50 -11.48
CA GLU A 829 24.16 -77.68 -10.59
C GLU A 829 25.49 -78.45 -10.57
N ASN A 830 26.25 -78.44 -11.67
CA ASN A 830 27.56 -79.11 -11.80
C ASN A 830 28.75 -78.14 -11.72
N ASP A 831 28.58 -76.93 -11.17
CA ASP A 831 29.63 -75.93 -11.08
C ASP A 831 30.29 -75.92 -9.69
N ASP A 832 31.58 -76.29 -9.61
CA ASP A 832 32.31 -76.38 -8.34
C ASP A 832 32.46 -75.05 -7.59
N LYS A 833 32.25 -73.91 -8.27
CA LYS A 833 32.26 -72.58 -7.64
C LYS A 833 30.91 -72.18 -7.06
N VAL A 834 29.82 -72.89 -7.39
CA VAL A 834 28.45 -72.52 -7.00
C VAL A 834 27.82 -73.59 -6.10
N VAL A 835 27.43 -73.19 -4.90
CA VAL A 835 26.72 -74.04 -3.93
C VAL A 835 25.27 -73.56 -3.85
N ILE A 836 24.33 -74.44 -4.20
CA ILE A 836 22.89 -74.14 -4.19
C ILE A 836 22.26 -74.78 -2.95
N ILE A 837 21.71 -73.95 -2.05
CA ILE A 837 20.96 -74.41 -0.88
C ILE A 837 19.56 -73.80 -0.88
N SER A 838 18.56 -74.57 -0.43
CA SER A 838 17.15 -74.13 -0.36
C SER A 838 16.59 -74.35 1.04
N LYS A 839 15.70 -73.44 1.46
CA LYS A 839 15.01 -73.45 2.76
C LYS A 839 13.56 -73.00 2.62
N LYS A 840 12.76 -73.23 3.66
CA LYS A 840 11.41 -72.64 3.75
C LYS A 840 11.50 -71.12 3.86
N ASN A 841 10.61 -70.40 3.16
CA ASN A 841 10.56 -68.94 3.17
C ASN A 841 10.52 -68.37 4.59
N GLY A 842 11.50 -67.53 4.91
CA GLY A 842 11.62 -66.82 6.18
C GLY A 842 12.02 -65.34 6.03
N GLY A 843 12.11 -64.85 4.79
CA GLY A 843 12.59 -63.51 4.45
C GLY A 843 14.10 -63.46 4.26
N LYS A 844 14.57 -62.35 3.66
CA LYS A 844 15.97 -62.14 3.27
C LYS A 844 16.96 -62.34 4.42
N ALA A 845 16.72 -61.75 5.60
CA ALA A 845 17.59 -61.93 6.78
C ALA A 845 17.73 -63.41 7.19
N SER A 846 16.63 -64.18 7.15
CA SER A 846 16.66 -65.62 7.44
C SER A 846 17.46 -66.41 6.40
N ALA A 847 17.38 -66.02 5.12
CA ALA A 847 18.17 -66.63 4.05
C ALA A 847 19.66 -66.30 4.17
N LEU A 848 20.01 -65.05 4.47
CA LEU A 848 21.40 -64.63 4.70
C LEU A 848 22.04 -65.40 5.86
N ASN A 849 21.36 -65.50 7.01
CA ASN A 849 21.88 -66.26 8.15
C ASN A 849 22.03 -67.75 7.85
N TYR A 850 21.11 -68.34 7.09
CA TYR A 850 21.22 -69.73 6.66
C TYR A 850 22.43 -69.96 5.74
N GLY A 851 22.71 -69.00 4.85
CA GLY A 851 23.93 -68.99 4.04
C GLY A 851 25.20 -68.84 4.87
N ILE A 852 25.22 -67.92 5.84
CA ILE A 852 26.39 -67.68 6.72
C ILE A 852 26.73 -68.93 7.51
N ALA A 853 25.73 -69.62 8.06
CA ALA A 853 25.91 -70.86 8.79
C ALA A 853 26.46 -72.00 7.91
N ALA A 854 26.12 -72.02 6.62
CA ALA A 854 26.58 -73.02 5.65
C ALA A 854 28.00 -72.75 5.10
N CYS A 855 28.54 -71.54 5.28
CA CYS A 855 29.87 -71.16 4.83
C CYS A 855 30.94 -71.55 5.87
N SER A 856 32.08 -72.09 5.45
CA SER A 856 33.21 -72.39 6.33
C SER A 856 34.38 -71.39 6.22
N THR A 857 34.19 -70.30 5.48
CA THR A 857 35.19 -69.26 5.21
C THR A 857 35.16 -68.16 6.28
N ASP A 858 36.29 -67.48 6.49
CA ASP A 858 36.42 -66.41 7.48
C ASP A 858 35.80 -65.08 7.01
N TYR A 859 35.62 -64.91 5.70
CA TYR A 859 35.10 -63.69 5.08
C TYR A 859 33.88 -63.97 4.20
N ILE A 860 32.85 -63.18 4.41
CA ILE A 860 31.55 -63.31 3.75
C ILE A 860 31.25 -62.03 2.98
N VAL A 861 30.87 -62.16 1.71
CA VAL A 861 30.37 -61.05 0.89
C VAL A 861 28.89 -61.28 0.64
N CYS A 862 28.02 -60.36 1.05
CA CYS A 862 26.58 -60.44 0.77
C CYS A 862 26.26 -59.62 -0.48
N VAL A 863 25.53 -60.22 -1.43
CA VAL A 863 25.12 -59.59 -2.69
C VAL A 863 23.65 -59.90 -2.96
N ASP A 864 22.88 -58.90 -3.37
CA ASP A 864 21.48 -59.08 -3.77
C ASP A 864 21.36 -59.86 -5.10
N ALA A 865 20.30 -60.66 -5.23
CA ALA A 865 20.03 -61.50 -6.40
C ALA A 865 19.82 -60.74 -7.74
N ASP A 866 19.64 -59.42 -7.70
CA ASP A 866 19.47 -58.53 -8.86
C ASP A 866 20.70 -57.64 -9.14
N THR A 867 21.83 -57.91 -8.48
CA THR A 867 23.00 -57.03 -8.50
C THR A 867 24.16 -57.63 -9.30
N GLN A 868 24.81 -56.80 -10.13
CA GLN A 868 26.01 -57.16 -10.89
C GLN A 868 27.23 -56.41 -10.36
N LEU A 869 28.30 -57.13 -10.04
CA LEU A 869 29.56 -56.57 -9.56
C LEU A 869 30.55 -56.29 -10.69
N TYR A 870 31.37 -55.26 -10.52
CA TYR A 870 32.58 -55.08 -11.34
C TYR A 870 33.56 -56.22 -11.07
N LYS A 871 34.38 -56.60 -12.07
CA LYS A 871 35.24 -57.80 -11.99
C LYS A 871 36.24 -57.78 -10.83
N ASP A 872 36.65 -56.59 -10.41
CA ASP A 872 37.62 -56.37 -9.34
C ASP A 872 36.98 -55.97 -7.99
N ALA A 873 35.66 -56.05 -7.86
CA ALA A 873 34.94 -55.55 -6.69
C ALA A 873 35.29 -56.33 -5.42
N VAL A 874 35.29 -57.67 -5.47
CA VAL A 874 35.67 -58.51 -4.31
C VAL A 874 37.12 -58.28 -3.91
N SER A 875 38.04 -58.22 -4.89
CA SER A 875 39.45 -57.93 -4.63
C SER A 875 39.65 -56.58 -3.95
N LYS A 876 38.94 -55.53 -4.37
CA LYS A 876 39.01 -54.22 -3.72
C LYS A 876 38.53 -54.26 -2.27
N LEU A 877 37.39 -54.91 -1.99
CA LEU A 877 36.90 -55.08 -0.61
C LEU A 877 37.92 -55.81 0.29
N MET A 878 38.52 -56.89 -0.23
CA MET A 878 39.44 -57.72 0.55
C MET A 878 40.78 -57.06 0.87
N LYS A 879 41.24 -56.07 0.08
CA LYS A 879 42.45 -55.31 0.38
C LYS A 879 42.41 -54.65 1.76
N HIS A 880 41.24 -54.20 2.19
CA HIS A 880 41.06 -53.58 3.50
C HIS A 880 41.26 -54.59 4.65
N PHE A 881 40.70 -55.79 4.53
CA PHE A 881 40.88 -56.84 5.54
C PHE A 881 42.32 -57.37 5.59
N ILE A 882 42.99 -57.50 4.45
CA ILE A 882 44.40 -57.93 4.38
C ILE A 882 45.32 -56.85 4.99
N ALA A 883 44.97 -55.58 4.84
CA ALA A 883 45.72 -54.46 5.43
C ALA A 883 45.46 -54.26 6.93
N ASP A 884 44.36 -54.80 7.48
CA ASP A 884 44.01 -54.64 8.90
C ASP A 884 44.93 -55.46 9.81
N LYS A 885 45.89 -54.77 10.43
CA LYS A 885 46.79 -55.35 11.44
C LYS A 885 46.20 -55.40 12.84
N THR A 886 45.08 -54.71 13.07
CA THR A 886 44.47 -54.53 14.40
C THR A 886 43.41 -55.58 14.70
N GLY A 887 42.88 -56.25 13.66
CA GLY A 887 41.78 -57.19 13.77
C GLY A 887 40.47 -56.54 14.22
N LYS A 888 40.35 -55.21 14.15
CA LYS A 888 39.14 -54.47 14.54
C LYS A 888 38.21 -54.16 13.36
N LEU A 889 38.68 -54.34 12.12
CA LEU A 889 37.85 -54.15 10.93
C LEU A 889 36.83 -55.29 10.85
N GLY A 890 35.56 -54.96 11.09
CA GLY A 890 34.48 -55.93 11.07
C GLY A 890 33.79 -56.04 9.71
N ALA A 891 33.72 -54.92 8.97
CA ALA A 891 33.04 -54.88 7.69
C ALA A 891 33.59 -53.80 6.74
N VAL A 892 33.41 -54.02 5.44
CA VAL A 892 33.74 -53.08 4.37
C VAL A 892 32.54 -52.92 3.45
N ALA A 893 32.08 -51.68 3.28
CA ALA A 893 30.95 -51.34 2.44
C ALA A 893 31.40 -51.03 1.01
N GLY A 894 30.74 -51.60 0.01
CA GLY A 894 30.99 -51.27 -1.40
C GLY A 894 30.11 -50.13 -1.92
N ASN A 895 30.41 -49.66 -3.12
CA ASN A 895 29.71 -48.58 -3.81
C ASN A 895 28.54 -49.13 -4.64
N VAL A 896 27.32 -48.61 -4.45
CA VAL A 896 26.13 -49.03 -5.21
C VAL A 896 25.77 -47.98 -6.25
N LYS A 897 25.56 -48.42 -7.48
CA LYS A 897 25.16 -47.58 -8.61
C LYS A 897 23.91 -48.12 -9.31
N VAL A 898 23.13 -47.21 -9.88
CA VAL A 898 21.90 -47.57 -10.62
C VAL A 898 22.28 -48.00 -12.03
N GLY A 899 22.00 -49.27 -12.37
CA GLY A 899 22.34 -49.85 -13.66
C GLY A 899 21.28 -49.67 -14.77
N ASN A 900 20.09 -49.16 -14.44
CA ASN A 900 18.98 -48.93 -15.37
C ASN A 900 18.51 -47.45 -15.42
N GLN A 901 19.43 -46.50 -15.55
CA GLN A 901 19.12 -45.07 -15.72
C GLN A 901 18.42 -44.79 -17.07
N ARG A 902 17.08 -44.91 -17.11
CA ARG A 902 16.26 -44.83 -18.34
C ARG A 902 15.15 -43.77 -18.27
N ASN A 903 14.72 -43.39 -17.07
CA ASN A 903 13.66 -42.41 -16.86
C ASN A 903 13.92 -41.52 -15.63
N MET A 904 13.07 -40.50 -15.45
CA MET A 904 13.21 -39.52 -14.37
C MET A 904 13.35 -40.13 -12.97
N LEU A 905 12.60 -41.19 -12.64
CA LEU A 905 12.69 -41.86 -11.33
C LEU A 905 14.04 -42.56 -11.14
N THR A 906 14.52 -43.25 -12.17
CA THR A 906 15.81 -43.94 -12.13
C THR A 906 16.99 -42.95 -12.05
N TYR A 907 16.87 -41.75 -12.67
CA TYR A 907 17.85 -40.67 -12.52
C TYR A 907 17.80 -40.04 -11.13
N TRP A 908 16.62 -39.79 -10.56
CA TRP A 908 16.50 -39.28 -9.19
C TRP A 908 17.12 -40.25 -8.17
N GLN A 909 16.93 -41.56 -8.37
CA GLN A 909 17.55 -42.57 -7.53
C GLN A 909 19.08 -42.63 -7.73
N ALA A 910 19.57 -42.43 -8.96
CA ALA A 910 21.01 -42.34 -9.21
C ALA A 910 21.64 -41.13 -8.49
N ILE A 911 20.98 -39.97 -8.53
CA ILE A 911 21.39 -38.77 -7.78
C ILE A 911 21.39 -39.07 -6.28
N GLU A 912 20.34 -39.68 -5.74
CA GLU A 912 20.24 -40.03 -4.32
C GLU A 912 21.36 -40.98 -3.88
N TYR A 913 21.65 -42.02 -4.66
CA TYR A 913 22.72 -42.98 -4.34
C TYR A 913 24.08 -42.29 -4.27
N THR A 914 24.39 -41.48 -5.28
CA THR A 914 25.66 -40.73 -5.35
C THR A 914 25.76 -39.71 -4.21
N THR A 915 24.74 -38.85 -4.04
CA THR A 915 24.79 -37.69 -3.13
C THR A 915 24.53 -37.99 -1.66
N SER A 916 23.77 -39.05 -1.34
CA SER A 916 23.29 -39.31 0.02
C SER A 916 23.67 -40.69 0.56
N GLN A 917 23.84 -41.71 -0.29
CA GLN A 917 24.28 -43.03 0.17
C GLN A 917 25.79 -43.18 0.12
N ASN A 918 26.41 -42.87 -1.02
CA ASN A 918 27.85 -43.05 -1.23
C ASN A 918 28.65 -41.91 -0.61
N PHE A 919 28.26 -40.66 -0.89
CA PHE A 919 28.94 -39.48 -0.36
C PHE A 919 28.93 -39.39 1.18
N ASP A 920 27.78 -39.64 1.83
CA ASP A 920 27.69 -39.68 3.30
C ASP A 920 28.58 -40.79 3.88
N ARG A 921 28.57 -42.00 3.30
CA ARG A 921 29.38 -43.12 3.79
C ARG A 921 30.87 -42.84 3.68
N MET A 922 31.31 -42.27 2.55
CA MET A 922 32.70 -41.83 2.38
C MET A 922 33.10 -40.83 3.47
N ALA A 923 32.27 -39.81 3.73
CA ALA A 923 32.56 -38.84 4.79
C ALA A 923 32.57 -39.47 6.19
N TYR A 924 31.66 -40.40 6.47
CA TYR A 924 31.47 -40.99 7.81
C TYR A 924 32.42 -42.16 8.13
N SER A 925 33.06 -42.75 7.11
CA SER A 925 34.11 -43.79 7.27
C SER A 925 35.21 -43.33 8.23
N ASN A 926 35.70 -42.10 8.07
CA ASN A 926 36.74 -41.47 8.89
C ASN A 926 36.49 -41.41 10.40
N ILE A 927 35.23 -41.48 10.82
CA ILE A 927 34.82 -41.31 12.23
C ILE A 927 34.06 -42.54 12.75
N ASN A 928 34.08 -43.65 12.00
CA ASN A 928 33.31 -44.87 12.28
C ASN A 928 31.82 -44.56 12.54
N ALA A 929 31.20 -43.87 11.58
CA ALA A 929 29.81 -43.42 11.66
C ALA A 929 28.94 -43.94 10.50
N ILE A 930 29.38 -44.99 9.80
CA ILE A 930 28.61 -45.62 8.72
C ILE A 930 27.42 -46.36 9.35
N THR A 931 26.21 -45.99 8.96
CA THR A 931 24.96 -46.55 9.53
C THR A 931 24.33 -47.62 8.66
N VAL A 932 24.73 -47.75 7.40
CA VAL A 932 24.22 -48.75 6.46
C VAL A 932 25.34 -49.25 5.55
N ILE A 933 25.60 -50.55 5.59
CA ILE A 933 26.31 -51.29 4.55
C ILE A 933 25.23 -51.82 3.60
N PRO A 934 25.21 -51.42 2.31
CA PRO A 934 24.11 -51.74 1.43
C PRO A 934 24.06 -53.24 1.15
N GLY A 935 22.85 -53.82 1.18
CA GLY A 935 22.64 -55.24 0.86
C GLY A 935 23.11 -55.68 -0.54
N ALA A 936 23.32 -54.73 -1.45
CA ALA A 936 23.83 -54.99 -2.81
C ALA A 936 25.33 -55.36 -2.82
N ILE A 937 26.13 -54.86 -1.87
CA ILE A 937 27.56 -55.20 -1.75
C ILE A 937 28.11 -54.84 -0.37
N GLY A 938 28.40 -55.85 0.43
CA GLY A 938 29.08 -55.70 1.72
C GLY A 938 29.94 -56.91 2.04
N ALA A 939 31.17 -56.68 2.49
CA ALA A 939 32.07 -57.72 2.96
C ALA A 939 32.19 -57.67 4.49
N PHE A 940 32.20 -58.83 5.13
CA PHE A 940 32.13 -58.98 6.57
C PHE A 940 33.07 -60.09 7.03
N ARG A 941 33.64 -59.94 8.22
CA ARG A 941 34.23 -61.09 8.92
C ARG A 941 33.13 -61.96 9.53
N LYS A 942 33.27 -63.28 9.36
CA LYS A 942 32.28 -64.24 9.85
C LYS A 942 32.18 -64.22 11.38
N ASP A 943 33.30 -64.15 12.09
CA ASP A 943 33.33 -64.07 13.56
C ASP A 943 32.63 -62.81 14.09
N VAL A 944 32.74 -61.69 13.39
CA VAL A 944 32.00 -60.46 13.71
C VAL A 944 30.50 -60.63 13.48
N LEU A 945 30.08 -61.25 12.36
CA LEU A 945 28.66 -61.54 12.10
C LEU A 945 28.07 -62.44 13.21
N GLU A 946 28.81 -63.44 13.65
CA GLU A 946 28.39 -64.33 14.75
C GLU A 946 28.34 -63.57 16.08
N ALA A 947 29.31 -62.71 16.37
CA ALA A 947 29.38 -61.94 17.61
C ALA A 947 28.21 -60.94 17.76
N VAL A 948 27.75 -60.34 16.65
CA VAL A 948 26.62 -59.39 16.68
C VAL A 948 25.25 -60.04 16.51
N GLY A 949 25.20 -61.37 16.33
CA GLY A 949 23.96 -62.14 16.22
C GLY A 949 23.37 -62.24 14.80
N GLY A 950 24.14 -61.91 13.77
CA GLY A 950 23.74 -61.98 12.36
C GLY A 950 22.65 -60.98 11.97
N PHE A 951 21.95 -61.27 10.87
CA PHE A 951 20.85 -60.43 10.38
C PHE A 951 19.56 -60.69 11.17
N THR A 952 19.01 -59.69 11.85
CA THR A 952 17.76 -59.88 12.60
C THR A 952 16.52 -59.78 11.70
N THR A 953 15.39 -60.33 12.15
CA THR A 953 14.11 -60.34 11.41
C THR A 953 13.06 -59.39 11.99
N ASP A 954 13.40 -58.65 13.05
CA ASP A 954 12.52 -57.72 13.76
C ASP A 954 12.47 -56.31 13.13
N THR A 955 13.26 -56.07 12.07
CA THR A 955 13.26 -54.84 11.26
C THR A 955 13.14 -55.17 9.76
N LEU A 956 12.70 -54.21 8.94
CA LEU A 956 12.63 -54.35 7.47
C LEU A 956 13.88 -53.90 6.71
N ALA A 957 14.84 -53.32 7.42
CA ALA A 957 16.12 -52.84 6.91
C ALA A 957 17.23 -53.60 7.65
N GLU A 958 17.32 -54.90 7.36
CA GLU A 958 18.22 -55.85 8.02
C GLU A 958 19.70 -55.45 7.88
N ASP A 959 20.03 -54.79 6.78
CA ASP A 959 21.36 -54.31 6.45
C ASP A 959 21.77 -53.09 7.31
N CYS A 960 20.85 -52.14 7.47
CA CYS A 960 20.98 -51.01 8.41
C CYS A 960 21.14 -51.52 9.85
N ASP A 961 20.31 -52.49 10.26
CA ASP A 961 20.31 -53.05 11.62
C ASP A 961 21.61 -53.76 11.98
N LEU A 962 22.10 -54.61 11.08
CA LEU A 962 23.39 -55.26 11.23
C LEU A 962 24.52 -54.23 11.35
N THR A 963 24.50 -53.20 10.49
CA THR A 963 25.54 -52.17 10.48
C THR A 963 25.59 -51.39 11.80
N MET A 964 24.43 -51.00 12.34
CA MET A 964 24.36 -50.35 13.64
C MET A 964 24.82 -51.28 14.78
N SER A 965 24.46 -52.56 14.70
CA SER A 965 24.90 -53.57 15.67
C SER A 965 26.43 -53.74 15.67
N ILE A 966 27.08 -53.76 14.50
CA ILE A 966 28.54 -53.81 14.36
C ILE A 966 29.20 -52.60 15.04
N ASN A 967 28.67 -51.39 14.80
CA ASN A 967 29.17 -50.18 15.47
C ASN A 967 28.96 -50.23 17.00
N GLU A 968 27.83 -50.73 17.48
CA GLU A 968 27.54 -50.85 18.91
C GLU A 968 28.50 -51.82 19.62
N HIS A 969 28.98 -52.85 18.93
CA HIS A 969 29.98 -53.78 19.45
C HIS A 969 31.43 -53.26 19.33
N GLY A 970 31.63 -52.06 18.77
CA GLY A 970 32.93 -51.37 18.74
C GLY A 970 33.85 -51.81 17.60
N TYR A 971 33.34 -52.54 16.62
CA TYR A 971 34.08 -52.86 15.39
C TYR A 971 34.13 -51.66 14.44
N LEU A 972 35.16 -51.64 13.59
CA LEU A 972 35.32 -50.63 12.56
C LEU A 972 34.61 -51.04 11.27
N ILE A 973 34.01 -50.07 10.61
CA ILE A 973 33.39 -50.22 9.30
C ILE A 973 34.06 -49.24 8.34
N GLU A 974 34.68 -49.76 7.28
CA GLU A 974 35.30 -48.95 6.22
C GLU A 974 34.44 -48.95 4.95
N ASN A 975 34.71 -48.00 4.06
CA ASN A 975 34.02 -47.84 2.78
C ASN A 975 35.02 -47.89 1.63
N GLU A 976 34.73 -48.70 0.61
CA GLU A 976 35.53 -48.87 -0.61
C GLU A 976 34.73 -48.35 -1.82
N ASN A 977 35.08 -47.16 -2.28
CA ASN A 977 34.34 -46.44 -3.33
C ASN A 977 34.47 -47.08 -4.72
N TYR A 978 35.53 -47.87 -4.96
CA TYR A 978 35.82 -48.46 -6.26
C TYR A 978 35.29 -49.89 -6.41
N ALA A 979 34.80 -50.50 -5.32
CA ALA A 979 34.08 -51.78 -5.36
C ALA A 979 32.63 -51.53 -5.79
N VAL A 980 32.38 -51.50 -7.10
CA VAL A 980 31.10 -51.06 -7.67
C VAL A 980 30.13 -52.24 -7.87
N ALA A 981 28.90 -52.04 -7.40
CA ALA A 981 27.76 -52.91 -7.59
C ALA A 981 26.63 -52.19 -8.34
N MET A 982 26.26 -52.71 -9.50
CA MET A 982 25.19 -52.22 -10.35
C MET A 982 23.86 -52.91 -10.00
N THR A 983 22.88 -52.15 -9.51
CA THR A 983 21.56 -52.66 -9.11
C THR A 983 20.41 -52.06 -9.93
N GLU A 984 19.23 -52.66 -9.84
CA GLU A 984 18.02 -52.25 -10.56
C GLU A 984 17.16 -51.27 -9.72
N ALA A 985 16.97 -50.05 -10.21
CA ALA A 985 16.05 -49.06 -9.65
C ALA A 985 14.61 -49.24 -10.17
N PRO A 986 13.55 -48.95 -9.39
CA PRO A 986 12.18 -49.03 -9.85
C PRO A 986 11.88 -48.06 -11.00
N GLU A 987 11.31 -48.58 -12.10
CA GLU A 987 10.95 -47.77 -13.27
C GLU A 987 9.56 -47.12 -13.16
N SER A 988 8.73 -47.52 -12.19
CA SER A 988 7.37 -46.98 -11.98
C SER A 988 7.18 -46.33 -10.59
N LEU A 989 6.39 -45.25 -10.54
CA LEU A 989 6.14 -44.50 -9.31
C LEU A 989 5.55 -45.37 -8.18
N ARG A 990 4.65 -46.31 -8.52
CA ARG A 990 4.04 -47.21 -7.53
C ARG A 990 5.07 -48.15 -6.90
N GLN A 991 5.98 -48.70 -7.70
CA GLN A 991 7.06 -49.55 -7.19
C GLN A 991 8.08 -48.73 -6.39
N PHE A 992 8.41 -47.53 -6.86
CA PHE A 992 9.30 -46.59 -6.18
C PHE A 992 8.78 -46.24 -4.78
N ILE A 993 7.51 -45.83 -4.66
CA ILE A 993 6.87 -45.52 -3.37
C ILE A 993 6.84 -46.75 -2.46
N LYS A 994 6.53 -47.94 -2.99
CA LYS A 994 6.52 -49.19 -2.20
C LYS A 994 7.91 -49.50 -1.62
N GLN A 995 8.96 -49.34 -2.43
CA GLN A 995 10.34 -49.52 -2.01
C GLN A 995 10.72 -48.49 -0.93
N ARG A 996 10.44 -47.20 -1.17
CA ARG A 996 10.82 -46.12 -0.25
C ARG A 996 10.06 -46.16 1.08
N ILE A 997 8.80 -46.58 1.10
CA ILE A 997 8.06 -46.82 2.36
C ILE A 997 8.72 -47.94 3.16
N ARG A 998 9.12 -49.05 2.51
CA ARG A 998 9.84 -50.14 3.19
C ARG A 998 11.13 -49.64 3.82
N TRP A 999 11.94 -48.90 3.07
CA TRP A 999 13.22 -48.38 3.54
C TRP A 999 13.06 -47.36 4.66
N CYS A 1000 12.21 -46.34 4.47
CA CYS A 1000 11.96 -45.32 5.47
C CYS A 1000 11.43 -45.92 6.77
N PHE A 1001 10.51 -46.89 6.67
CA PHE A 1001 9.96 -47.59 7.83
C PHE A 1001 10.99 -48.49 8.51
N GLY A 1002 11.76 -49.26 7.73
CA GLY A 1002 12.81 -50.14 8.23
C GLY A 1002 13.92 -49.37 8.96
N VAL A 1003 14.43 -48.29 8.37
CA VAL A 1003 15.44 -47.44 9.01
C VAL A 1003 14.90 -46.79 10.29
N MET A 1004 13.61 -46.42 10.33
CA MET A 1004 12.97 -45.91 11.54
C MET A 1004 12.85 -46.99 12.64
N GLN A 1005 12.57 -48.24 12.26
CA GLN A 1005 12.59 -49.38 13.19
C GLN A 1005 13.98 -49.58 13.78
N THR A 1006 15.00 -49.61 12.92
CA THR A 1006 16.40 -49.76 13.33
C THR A 1006 16.85 -48.61 14.24
N PHE A 1007 16.60 -47.35 13.85
CA PHE A 1007 16.91 -46.19 14.68
C PHE A 1007 16.26 -46.29 16.07
N TRP A 1008 14.99 -46.73 16.14
CA TRP A 1008 14.30 -46.90 17.42
C TRP A 1008 14.88 -48.05 18.26
N LYS A 1009 15.28 -49.16 17.63
CA LYS A 1009 15.94 -50.29 18.30
C LYS A 1009 17.25 -49.85 18.96
N HIS A 1010 18.06 -49.09 18.23
CA HIS A 1010 19.39 -48.60 18.66
C HIS A 1010 19.37 -47.23 19.37
N ARG A 1011 18.20 -46.70 19.74
CA ARG A 1011 18.04 -45.36 20.34
C ARG A 1011 18.89 -45.09 21.59
N ALA A 1012 19.32 -46.14 22.30
CA ALA A 1012 20.19 -46.01 23.48
C ALA A 1012 21.61 -45.50 23.13
N SER A 1013 22.02 -45.65 21.86
CA SER A 1013 23.30 -45.15 21.34
C SER A 1013 23.25 -43.67 20.93
N LEU A 1014 22.07 -43.04 20.94
CA LEU A 1014 21.91 -41.62 20.61
C LEU A 1014 22.62 -40.74 21.66
N PHE A 1015 23.56 -39.91 21.20
CA PHE A 1015 24.42 -39.07 22.04
C PHE A 1015 25.30 -39.84 23.03
N ALA A 1016 25.59 -41.12 22.78
CA ALA A 1016 26.46 -41.92 23.61
C ALA A 1016 27.95 -41.69 23.24
N PRO A 1017 28.76 -41.02 24.09
CA PRO A 1017 30.17 -40.76 23.76
C PRO A 1017 31.00 -42.05 23.68
N SER A 1018 30.60 -43.09 24.42
CA SER A 1018 31.22 -44.42 24.41
C SER A 1018 31.14 -45.15 23.07
N LYS A 1019 30.28 -44.69 22.15
CA LYS A 1019 30.11 -45.24 20.80
C LYS A 1019 30.76 -44.40 19.70
N GLY A 1020 31.63 -43.45 20.05
CA GLY A 1020 32.40 -42.66 19.08
C GLY A 1020 31.52 -41.88 18.09
N GLY A 1021 31.93 -41.84 16.81
CA GLY A 1021 31.19 -41.12 15.76
C GLY A 1021 29.81 -41.68 15.48
N PHE A 1022 29.58 -42.99 15.65
CA PHE A 1022 28.23 -43.58 15.54
C PHE A 1022 27.24 -42.93 16.51
N GLY A 1023 27.59 -42.85 17.80
CA GLY A 1023 26.71 -42.30 18.83
C GLY A 1023 26.64 -40.77 18.86
N MET A 1024 27.77 -40.09 18.61
CA MET A 1024 27.86 -38.63 18.71
C MET A 1024 27.57 -37.87 17.42
N TRP A 1025 27.63 -38.55 16.26
CA TRP A 1025 27.37 -37.93 14.97
C TRP A 1025 26.26 -38.65 14.19
N ALA A 1026 26.41 -39.94 13.92
CA ALA A 1026 25.49 -40.66 13.02
C ALA A 1026 24.04 -40.67 13.53
N MET A 1027 23.84 -41.09 14.79
CA MET A 1027 22.53 -41.15 15.42
C MET A 1027 21.86 -39.76 15.53
N PRO A 1028 22.55 -38.69 16.03
CA PRO A 1028 21.99 -37.34 16.02
C PRO A 1028 21.69 -36.80 14.60
N ASN A 1029 22.57 -37.07 13.63
CA ASN A 1029 22.39 -36.65 12.25
C ASN A 1029 21.14 -37.31 11.64
N MET A 1030 20.91 -38.61 11.87
CA MET A 1030 19.68 -39.28 11.46
C MET A 1030 18.44 -38.65 12.13
N LEU A 1031 18.49 -38.43 13.45
CA LEU A 1031 17.38 -37.81 14.17
C LEU A 1031 16.99 -36.45 13.59
N ILE A 1032 17.97 -35.56 13.42
CA ILE A 1032 17.72 -34.17 13.03
C ILE A 1032 17.38 -34.07 11.54
N PHE A 1033 18.20 -34.65 10.66
CA PHE A 1033 18.11 -34.42 9.22
C PHE A 1033 17.22 -35.40 8.47
N GLN A 1034 16.98 -36.62 8.99
CA GLN A 1034 16.06 -37.57 8.35
C GLN A 1034 14.65 -37.53 8.94
N TYR A 1035 14.48 -37.13 10.21
CA TYR A 1035 13.17 -37.13 10.88
C TYR A 1035 12.68 -35.74 11.28
N ILE A 1036 13.41 -34.99 12.12
CA ILE A 1036 12.91 -33.71 12.67
C ILE A 1036 12.70 -32.67 11.56
N ILE A 1037 13.76 -32.28 10.84
CA ILE A 1037 13.66 -31.24 9.81
C ILE A 1037 12.62 -31.60 8.74
N PRO A 1038 12.65 -32.79 8.11
CA PRO A 1038 11.65 -33.16 7.10
C PRO A 1038 10.20 -33.19 7.60
N THR A 1039 9.97 -33.36 8.90
CA THR A 1039 8.62 -33.30 9.49
C THR A 1039 8.04 -31.88 9.46
N PHE A 1040 8.89 -30.86 9.63
CA PHE A 1040 8.49 -29.45 9.65
C PHE A 1040 8.60 -28.77 8.27
N SER A 1041 9.42 -29.28 7.36
CA SER A 1041 9.62 -28.68 6.03
C SER A 1041 8.34 -28.41 5.21
N PRO A 1042 7.29 -29.27 5.23
CA PRO A 1042 6.04 -28.98 4.52
C PRO A 1042 5.34 -27.70 5.01
N ILE A 1043 5.47 -27.36 6.30
CA ILE A 1043 4.89 -26.13 6.86
C ILE A 1043 5.59 -24.92 6.24
N ALA A 1044 6.92 -24.95 6.15
CA ALA A 1044 7.70 -23.91 5.50
C ALA A 1044 7.30 -23.76 4.02
N ASP A 1045 7.07 -24.87 3.30
CA ASP A 1045 6.62 -24.83 1.90
C ASP A 1045 5.25 -24.15 1.75
N VAL A 1046 4.30 -24.43 2.66
CA VAL A 1046 2.98 -23.81 2.67
C VAL A 1046 3.08 -22.32 3.03
N LEU A 1047 3.85 -21.96 4.05
CA LEU A 1047 4.08 -20.56 4.43
C LEU A 1047 4.75 -19.77 3.32
N MET A 1048 5.71 -20.36 2.62
CA MET A 1048 6.35 -19.77 1.45
C MET A 1048 5.33 -19.50 0.35
N LEU A 1049 4.45 -20.47 0.05
CA LEU A 1049 3.38 -20.30 -0.95
C LEU A 1049 2.43 -19.15 -0.59
N PHE A 1050 2.01 -19.05 0.68
CA PHE A 1050 1.21 -17.90 1.14
C PHE A 1050 1.99 -16.58 1.09
N GLY A 1051 3.28 -16.62 1.42
CA GLY A 1051 4.18 -15.48 1.38
C GLY A 1051 4.33 -14.86 -0.01
N LEU A 1052 4.23 -15.67 -1.09
CA LEU A 1052 4.23 -15.17 -2.46
C LEU A 1052 3.08 -14.20 -2.75
N PHE A 1053 1.97 -14.27 -2.01
CA PHE A 1053 0.82 -13.37 -2.16
C PHE A 1053 0.85 -12.18 -1.18
N SER A 1054 1.87 -12.07 -0.33
CA SER A 1054 1.97 -11.07 0.76
C SER A 1054 2.80 -9.82 0.43
N GLY A 1055 3.15 -9.60 -0.83
CA GLY A 1055 4.07 -8.52 -1.26
C GLY A 1055 5.56 -8.83 -1.06
N ASN A 1056 5.92 -9.88 -0.31
CA ASN A 1056 7.30 -10.30 -0.04
C ASN A 1056 7.88 -11.29 -1.05
N ALA A 1057 7.27 -11.43 -2.24
CA ALA A 1057 7.63 -12.45 -3.22
C ALA A 1057 9.10 -12.38 -3.68
N SER A 1058 9.67 -11.16 -3.79
CA SER A 1058 11.06 -10.94 -4.21
C SER A 1058 12.08 -11.49 -3.22
N GLN A 1059 11.87 -11.25 -1.92
CA GLN A 1059 12.74 -11.75 -0.86
C GLN A 1059 12.68 -13.28 -0.78
N ILE A 1060 11.47 -13.86 -0.84
CA ILE A 1060 11.26 -15.31 -0.86
C ILE A 1060 11.99 -15.96 -2.03
N PHE A 1061 11.91 -15.36 -3.22
CA PHE A 1061 12.60 -15.85 -4.41
C PHE A 1061 14.12 -15.88 -4.22
N ILE A 1062 14.72 -14.83 -3.65
CA ILE A 1062 16.17 -14.75 -3.40
C ILE A 1062 16.61 -15.83 -2.41
N TYR A 1063 15.90 -15.98 -1.28
CA TYR A 1063 16.22 -17.03 -0.29
C TYR A 1063 16.15 -18.42 -0.91
N TYR A 1064 15.11 -18.68 -1.72
CA TYR A 1064 14.95 -19.95 -2.39
C TYR A 1064 16.04 -20.22 -3.43
N LEU A 1065 16.45 -19.19 -4.18
CA LEU A 1065 17.56 -19.29 -5.12
C LEU A 1065 18.89 -19.64 -4.42
N ILE A 1066 19.20 -18.98 -3.30
CA ILE A 1066 20.39 -19.28 -2.49
C ILE A 1066 20.34 -20.73 -2.00
N PHE A 1067 19.20 -21.18 -1.48
CA PHE A 1067 19.02 -22.56 -1.04
C PHE A 1067 19.28 -23.56 -2.19
N LEU A 1068 18.73 -23.32 -3.38
CA LEU A 1068 18.97 -24.17 -4.55
C LEU A 1068 20.44 -24.18 -4.98
N LEU A 1069 21.14 -23.05 -4.92
CA LEU A 1069 22.57 -22.97 -5.25
C LEU A 1069 23.42 -23.78 -4.26
N VAL A 1070 23.15 -23.65 -2.96
CA VAL A 1070 23.85 -24.42 -1.92
C VAL A 1070 23.61 -25.92 -2.12
N ASP A 1071 22.38 -26.33 -2.33
CA ASP A 1071 22.02 -27.73 -2.55
C ASP A 1071 22.63 -28.32 -3.84
N ALA A 1072 22.63 -27.55 -4.93
CA ALA A 1072 23.28 -27.92 -6.17
C ALA A 1072 24.79 -28.07 -5.98
N SER A 1073 25.43 -27.21 -5.17
CA SER A 1073 26.88 -27.27 -4.93
C SER A 1073 27.33 -28.60 -4.31
N VAL A 1074 26.55 -29.15 -3.37
CA VAL A 1074 26.82 -30.44 -2.73
C VAL A 1074 26.70 -31.58 -3.74
N SER A 1075 25.66 -31.53 -4.58
CA SER A 1075 25.42 -32.57 -5.58
C SER A 1075 26.47 -32.55 -6.70
N ILE A 1076 26.86 -31.36 -7.16
CA ILE A 1076 27.97 -31.16 -8.11
C ILE A 1076 29.25 -31.74 -7.54
N MET A 1077 29.55 -31.44 -6.26
CA MET A 1077 30.73 -31.96 -5.60
C MET A 1077 30.72 -33.50 -5.55
N ALA A 1078 29.63 -34.12 -5.08
CA ALA A 1078 29.54 -35.58 -5.00
C ALA A 1078 29.78 -36.25 -6.36
N TYR A 1079 29.22 -35.70 -7.44
CA TYR A 1079 29.42 -36.22 -8.80
C TYR A 1079 30.84 -36.03 -9.32
N ILE A 1080 31.50 -34.90 -9.04
CA ILE A 1080 32.92 -34.70 -9.38
C ILE A 1080 33.79 -35.74 -8.66
N PHE A 1081 33.52 -35.99 -7.38
CA PHE A 1081 34.29 -36.94 -6.57
C PHE A 1081 34.07 -38.39 -6.96
N GLU A 1082 32.87 -38.77 -7.39
CA GLU A 1082 32.58 -40.12 -7.89
C GLU A 1082 32.86 -40.32 -9.38
N HIS A 1083 33.42 -39.31 -10.05
CA HIS A 1083 33.70 -39.30 -11.50
C HIS A 1083 32.45 -39.59 -12.35
N GLU A 1084 31.30 -39.10 -11.92
CA GLU A 1084 30.01 -39.27 -12.59
C GLU A 1084 29.68 -38.08 -13.52
N SER A 1085 28.83 -38.33 -14.52
CA SER A 1085 28.45 -37.29 -15.49
C SER A 1085 27.57 -36.21 -14.86
N LEU A 1086 28.04 -34.95 -14.90
CA LEU A 1086 27.33 -33.80 -14.36
C LEU A 1086 25.99 -33.50 -15.06
N TRP A 1087 25.79 -33.97 -16.29
CA TRP A 1087 24.52 -33.75 -17.01
C TRP A 1087 23.31 -34.36 -16.27
N VAL A 1088 23.52 -35.44 -15.52
CA VAL A 1088 22.46 -36.07 -14.71
C VAL A 1088 21.90 -35.09 -13.67
N LEU A 1089 22.70 -34.12 -13.21
CA LEU A 1089 22.29 -33.12 -12.22
C LEU A 1089 21.21 -32.15 -12.72
N LEU A 1090 20.96 -32.06 -14.03
CA LEU A 1090 19.80 -31.31 -14.55
C LEU A 1090 18.48 -31.86 -14.00
N TRP A 1091 18.44 -33.14 -13.65
CA TRP A 1091 17.28 -33.78 -13.04
C TRP A 1091 17.04 -33.38 -11.57
N ILE A 1092 17.98 -32.67 -10.92
CA ILE A 1092 17.79 -32.12 -9.55
C ILE A 1092 16.68 -31.07 -9.53
N ILE A 1093 16.56 -30.24 -10.56
CA ILE A 1093 15.54 -29.18 -10.61
C ILE A 1093 14.13 -29.80 -10.44
N PRO A 1094 13.67 -30.73 -11.30
CA PRO A 1094 12.38 -31.38 -11.08
C PRO A 1094 12.35 -32.25 -9.82
N GLN A 1095 13.48 -32.78 -9.35
CA GLN A 1095 13.55 -33.51 -8.07
C GLN A 1095 13.09 -32.63 -6.90
N ARG A 1096 13.53 -31.36 -6.83
CA ARG A 1096 13.18 -30.46 -5.74
C ARG A 1096 11.70 -30.12 -5.70
N PHE A 1097 11.04 -30.02 -6.86
CA PHE A 1097 9.61 -29.71 -6.94
C PHE A 1097 8.68 -30.92 -6.80
N PHE A 1098 9.11 -32.13 -7.17
CA PHE A 1098 8.22 -33.30 -7.21
C PHE A 1098 8.67 -34.44 -6.29
N TYR A 1099 9.94 -34.85 -6.38
CA TYR A 1099 10.47 -35.95 -5.58
C TYR A 1099 10.38 -35.67 -4.08
N ARG A 1100 10.65 -34.43 -3.65
CA ARG A 1100 10.57 -34.03 -2.23
C ARG A 1100 9.17 -34.28 -1.65
N TRP A 1101 8.11 -33.93 -2.37
CA TRP A 1101 6.72 -34.18 -1.94
C TRP A 1101 6.38 -35.68 -1.90
N ILE A 1102 6.91 -36.46 -2.85
CA ILE A 1102 6.80 -37.93 -2.81
C ILE A 1102 7.47 -38.46 -1.53
N MET A 1103 8.64 -37.95 -1.17
CA MET A 1103 9.36 -38.35 0.05
C MET A 1103 8.64 -37.91 1.33
N TYR A 1104 8.00 -36.74 1.36
CA TYR A 1104 7.12 -36.37 2.48
C TYR A 1104 5.97 -37.36 2.64
N TYR A 1105 5.30 -37.71 1.53
CA TYR A 1105 4.26 -38.73 1.56
C TYR A 1105 4.78 -40.07 2.11
N VAL A 1106 5.97 -40.51 1.67
CA VAL A 1106 6.63 -41.72 2.18
C VAL A 1106 6.89 -41.63 3.69
N LEU A 1107 7.43 -40.51 4.18
CA LEU A 1107 7.75 -40.28 5.58
C LEU A 1107 6.49 -40.33 6.46
N PHE A 1108 5.49 -39.50 6.15
CA PHE A 1108 4.25 -39.45 6.94
C PHE A 1108 3.47 -40.76 6.89
N LYS A 1109 3.47 -41.47 5.75
CA LYS A 1109 2.88 -42.80 5.66
C LYS A 1109 3.62 -43.82 6.51
N SER A 1110 4.95 -43.72 6.62
CA SER A 1110 5.77 -44.55 7.51
C SER A 1110 5.48 -44.24 8.98
N TYR A 1111 5.33 -42.97 9.37
CA TYR A 1111 4.86 -42.57 10.71
C TYR A 1111 3.48 -43.14 11.02
N LEU A 1112 2.51 -43.02 10.11
CA LEU A 1112 1.16 -43.56 10.31
C LEU A 1112 1.20 -45.09 10.50
N LYS A 1113 2.02 -45.80 9.72
CA LYS A 1113 2.23 -47.24 9.90
C LYS A 1113 2.84 -47.57 11.26
N ALA A 1114 3.83 -46.79 11.70
CA ALA A 1114 4.46 -46.98 13.01
C ALA A 1114 3.48 -46.71 14.14
N ILE A 1115 2.63 -45.69 14.03
CA ILE A 1115 1.59 -45.37 15.02
C ILE A 1115 0.48 -46.43 15.03
N LYS A 1116 0.13 -47.01 13.89
CA LYS A 1116 -0.85 -48.11 13.82
C LYS A 1116 -0.31 -49.44 14.33
N GLY A 1117 0.99 -49.68 14.17
CA GLY A 1117 1.64 -50.94 14.51
C GLY A 1117 1.33 -52.09 13.55
N GLU A 1118 1.07 -51.75 12.29
CA GLU A 1118 0.84 -52.73 11.23
C GLU A 1118 2.10 -53.58 11.00
N LEU A 1119 1.95 -54.90 10.95
CA LEU A 1119 3.01 -55.78 10.43
C LEU A 1119 3.28 -55.42 8.97
N GLN A 1120 4.56 -55.29 8.61
CA GLN A 1120 4.97 -55.16 7.22
C GLN A 1120 5.73 -56.41 6.80
N THR A 1121 5.37 -56.95 5.64
CA THR A 1121 6.04 -58.10 5.04
C THR A 1121 6.96 -57.65 3.92
N TRP A 1122 8.00 -58.44 3.65
CA TRP A 1122 8.85 -58.26 2.50
C TRP A 1122 8.02 -58.46 1.22
N GLY A 1123 7.74 -57.36 0.53
CA GLY A 1123 6.86 -57.37 -0.65
C GLY A 1123 7.66 -57.54 -1.93
N VAL A 1124 7.26 -58.48 -2.79
CA VAL A 1124 7.88 -58.71 -4.10
C VAL A 1124 7.82 -57.43 -4.95
N LEU A 1125 8.96 -57.06 -5.53
CA LEU A 1125 9.08 -56.02 -6.56
C LEU A 1125 9.19 -56.72 -7.92
N LYS A 1126 8.31 -56.37 -8.87
CA LYS A 1126 8.40 -56.89 -10.25
C LYS A 1126 9.65 -56.32 -10.94
N ARG A 1127 10.60 -57.18 -11.30
CA ARG A 1127 11.86 -56.82 -11.99
C ARG A 1127 11.69 -56.73 -13.50
N THR A 1128 12.46 -55.87 -14.15
CA THR A 1128 12.45 -55.64 -15.61
C THR A 1128 13.66 -56.26 -16.31
N GLY A 1129 14.76 -56.55 -15.59
CA GLY A 1129 15.97 -57.16 -16.16
C GLY A 1129 16.82 -56.23 -17.01
N HIS A 1130 16.61 -54.91 -16.88
CA HIS A 1130 17.20 -53.88 -17.74
C HIS A 1130 18.58 -53.35 -17.29
N VAL A 1131 19.21 -53.94 -16.29
CA VAL A 1131 20.52 -53.53 -15.78
C VAL A 1131 21.58 -53.68 -16.89
N LYS A 1132 22.36 -52.63 -17.19
CA LYS A 1132 23.49 -52.72 -18.15
C LYS A 1132 24.61 -53.61 -17.59
N GLY A 1133 25.34 -54.31 -18.46
CA GLY A 1133 26.45 -55.18 -18.05
C GLY A 1133 27.55 -54.38 -17.33
N ALA A 1134 28.06 -54.89 -16.22
CA ALA A 1134 29.20 -54.32 -15.52
C ALA A 1134 30.46 -54.44 -16.39
N GLN A 1135 30.86 -53.35 -17.05
CA GLN A 1135 32.16 -53.27 -17.74
C GLN A 1135 33.09 -52.40 -16.89
N THR A 1136 34.31 -52.88 -16.66
CA THR A 1136 35.37 -52.13 -16.00
C THR A 1136 35.64 -50.87 -16.83
N ILE A 1137 35.51 -49.69 -16.22
CA ILE A 1137 35.98 -48.45 -16.84
C ILE A 1137 37.51 -48.52 -16.81
N SER A 1138 38.14 -48.47 -17.99
CA SER A 1138 39.59 -48.41 -18.16
C SER A 1138 40.17 -47.10 -17.65
#